data_AF-G2YTK5-F1
#
_entry.id   AF-G2YTK5-F1
#
_cell.length_a   1.000
_cell.length_b   1.000
_cell.length_c   1.000
_cell.angle_alpha   90.00
_cell.angle_beta   90.00
_cell.angle_gamma   90.00
#
_symmetry.space_group_name_H-M   'P 1'
#
loop_
_entity.id
_entity.type
_entity.pdbx_description
1 polymer ?
#
loop_
_entity_poly.entity_id
_entity_poly.type
_entity_poly.pdbx_seq_one_letter_code
_entity_poly.pdbx_strand_id
1 'polypeptide(L)'
;MARTGKSVHADVTKGSRSPSRQPVTKKSTDYTSEGVKDQDVFLLPGSDFQAMIVLTLLGAVVRLFRIYQPSSVVFDEVHFGGFASKYIKGKFFMDVHPPLAKLLITLAGYLAGFDGEFDFKDIGKDYVEPGVPYVAMRLLPAICGILLVPTMFLTLKAAGCRTMTAAMGAGFIIFENGLLTQARLILLDSPLMIMTAITALAFTSFTNQHEQGPTKAFGLSWWFWLVMTGFGLGATASVKWVGLFTIAWVGSLTVLQLWVLLGDAKTVTPRIFAKHFVARIFCLIIIPLTFYMAMFGIHFLCLVNPGDGDGFMSSEFQATLNSKSMQDVPVDVAFGSRVSIRHHNTQGGYLHSHNLMYPTGSKQQQITLYPHKDENNIWLLENQTQPLDINGQPINGSLAWDALPETKLIQDGDVLKLYHQPTHRRLHSHDVRPPVTEADWQNEVSAYGYEGFEGDANDFFRVEIIKKMSDGELAKTRLRTIQTKFRLVHIMTGCVLFSHKVKLPEWASEQQEVTCAKGGTLPNSIWYVEQNEHPQLGADAEKVNYRNPGFFGKFWELNKVMWHTNAGLVESHAWDSRPDSWPILKRGINFWGKDNRQIYLIGNPVIWWSSTLAVVIFVAFKGLAVLRWQRGFRDYDNPVFKRFDYEIGTSVLGWAFHYFPFYLMQRQLFLHHYFPALYFAIIALCQIFDFITARVPGIGLRERPFIGRIGAIIFLTLSMVVFALYSPLAYGNPWTQSACKQVKIFEKWDWDCNTFLNNYSDYATQYVNANADVHKTDSPLIPTNAAEIPAQAGAGEQKPLVEQESVSGAPEGKPEGLVSPPPAAPVASHSIVSREEKVEYRDQDGNILDPEAVKSLEGKVSFKTRYETRTRMVDAQGNEINPPEEDAVGVAPPHPDVEGSDPQTVGKAEPDVQEKPVAQRNVQADESKEQSIEKSDDGAAKPASEGNEATAA
;
A
#
# COMPACT_ATOMS: atom_id res chain seq x y z
N MET A 1 -31.42 -45.04 91.65
CA MET A 1 -30.19 -45.39 92.39
C MET A 1 -29.03 -45.42 91.40
N ALA A 2 -28.08 -44.50 91.55
CA ALA A 2 -26.69 -44.81 91.98
C ALA A 2 -25.95 -45.69 90.95
N ARG A 3 -25.12 -45.08 90.09
CA ARG A 3 -23.67 -44.81 90.26
C ARG A 3 -22.78 -46.00 89.86
N THR A 4 -21.85 -45.68 88.95
CA THR A 4 -20.45 -46.16 88.82
C THR A 4 -20.22 -47.65 88.50
N GLY A 5 -19.37 -48.05 87.57
CA GLY A 5 -18.39 -47.36 86.73
C GLY A 5 -17.39 -48.37 86.13
N LYS A 6 -16.51 -47.86 85.27
CA LYS A 6 -15.29 -48.43 84.68
C LYS A 6 -15.39 -49.32 83.42
N SER A 7 -14.94 -48.68 82.33
CA SER A 7 -13.70 -49.00 81.60
C SER A 7 -13.72 -49.99 80.44
N VAL A 8 -13.69 -49.37 79.25
CA VAL A 8 -12.74 -49.59 78.13
C VAL A 8 -13.02 -50.70 77.09
N HIS A 9 -12.89 -50.20 75.86
CA HIS A 9 -12.68 -50.79 74.55
C HIS A 9 -13.87 -51.16 73.66
N ALA A 10 -13.65 -50.77 72.41
CA ALA A 10 -14.59 -50.58 71.32
C ALA A 10 -14.93 -51.90 70.63
N ASP A 11 -16.11 -51.94 70.01
CA ASP A 11 -16.27 -52.76 68.83
C ASP A 11 -17.21 -52.14 67.79
N VAL A 12 -16.86 -52.46 66.55
CA VAL A 12 -17.38 -51.97 65.27
C VAL A 12 -18.58 -52.83 64.88
N THR A 13 -19.65 -52.25 64.32
CA THR A 13 -20.29 -52.76 63.08
C THR A 13 -21.39 -51.87 62.49
N LYS A 14 -21.08 -51.47 61.25
CA LYS A 14 -21.89 -51.07 60.09
C LYS A 14 -23.43 -51.17 60.16
N GLY A 15 -24.07 -50.03 59.94
CA GLY A 15 -25.43 -49.89 59.42
C GLY A 15 -25.47 -48.97 58.19
N SER A 16 -26.08 -49.47 57.13
CA SER A 16 -26.37 -48.87 55.81
C SER A 16 -26.77 -47.37 55.81
N ARG A 17 -26.14 -46.57 54.94
CA ARG A 17 -26.61 -45.24 54.51
C ARG A 17 -26.65 -45.16 52.98
N SER A 18 -27.80 -44.73 52.47
CA SER A 18 -28.19 -44.54 51.08
C SER A 18 -27.27 -43.55 50.32
N PRO A 19 -27.08 -43.73 48.99
CA PRO A 19 -26.25 -42.84 48.20
C PRO A 19 -26.95 -41.49 47.96
N SER A 20 -26.23 -40.39 48.21
CA SER A 20 -26.68 -39.03 47.92
C SER A 20 -26.81 -38.83 46.41
N ARG A 21 -28.00 -38.41 45.96
CA ARG A 21 -28.24 -37.96 44.58
C ARG A 21 -27.38 -36.73 44.29
N GLN A 22 -26.52 -36.81 43.28
CA GLN A 22 -25.90 -35.63 42.68
C GLN A 22 -26.97 -34.74 42.02
N PRO A 23 -26.84 -33.41 42.06
CA PRO A 23 -27.81 -32.50 41.44
C PRO A 23 -27.72 -32.61 39.91
N VAL A 24 -28.81 -33.04 39.28
CA VAL A 24 -28.99 -33.06 37.83
C VAL A 24 -29.10 -31.61 37.34
N THR A 25 -28.14 -31.15 36.56
CA THR A 25 -28.23 -29.87 35.84
C THR A 25 -29.36 -29.95 34.81
N LYS A 26 -30.43 -29.14 35.00
CA LYS A 26 -31.52 -29.03 34.01
C LYS A 26 -30.95 -28.51 32.69
N LYS A 27 -31.09 -29.27 31.61
CA LYS A 27 -30.83 -28.78 30.24
C LYS A 27 -31.84 -27.68 29.91
N SER A 28 -31.39 -26.59 29.29
CA SER A 28 -32.28 -25.52 28.83
C SER A 28 -33.28 -26.07 27.81
N THR A 29 -34.52 -25.57 27.84
CA THR A 29 -35.58 -25.94 26.90
C THR A 29 -35.63 -25.04 25.66
N ASP A 30 -34.65 -24.15 25.50
CA ASP A 30 -34.51 -23.19 24.38
C ASP A 30 -33.13 -23.31 23.71
N TYR A 31 -32.86 -22.48 22.69
CA TYR A 31 -31.58 -22.44 21.95
C TYR A 31 -30.42 -21.75 22.70
N THR A 32 -30.48 -21.64 24.04
CA THR A 32 -29.35 -21.14 24.85
C THR A 32 -28.18 -22.12 24.80
N SER A 33 -26.97 -21.61 24.57
CA SER A 33 -25.79 -22.44 24.42
C SER A 33 -25.34 -23.06 25.76
N GLU A 34 -25.09 -24.37 25.78
CA GLU A 34 -24.71 -25.08 27.01
C GLU A 34 -23.43 -24.52 27.64
N GLY A 35 -23.43 -24.30 28.97
CA GLY A 35 -22.28 -23.80 29.71
C GLY A 35 -21.94 -22.32 29.49
N VAL A 36 -22.79 -21.56 28.78
CA VAL A 36 -22.62 -20.11 28.62
C VAL A 36 -22.79 -19.39 29.96
N LYS A 37 -22.09 -18.27 30.15
CA LYS A 37 -22.31 -17.33 31.25
C LYS A 37 -22.48 -15.93 30.68
N ASP A 38 -23.34 -15.12 31.28
CA ASP A 38 -23.47 -13.71 30.90
C ASP A 38 -22.19 -12.98 31.33
N GLN A 39 -21.47 -12.44 30.35
CA GLN A 39 -20.21 -11.70 30.54
C GLN A 39 -20.33 -10.33 29.87
N ASP A 40 -21.55 -9.75 29.90
CA ASP A 40 -21.78 -8.42 29.37
C ASP A 40 -20.78 -7.43 29.99
N VAL A 41 -19.99 -6.79 29.14
CA VAL A 41 -18.95 -5.86 29.56
C VAL A 41 -19.53 -4.63 30.27
N PHE A 42 -20.81 -4.32 30.05
CA PHE A 42 -21.52 -3.25 30.76
C PHE A 42 -21.85 -3.59 32.21
N LEU A 43 -21.80 -4.87 32.59
CA LEU A 43 -22.15 -5.37 33.92
C LEU A 43 -20.91 -5.78 34.74
N LEU A 44 -19.71 -5.40 34.30
CA LEU A 44 -18.47 -5.71 35.00
C LEU A 44 -18.42 -5.01 36.38
N PRO A 45 -17.80 -5.65 37.39
CA PRO A 45 -17.61 -5.01 38.69
C PRO A 45 -16.69 -3.79 38.55
N GLY A 46 -16.89 -2.77 39.41
CA GLY A 46 -16.07 -1.55 39.40
C GLY A 46 -14.56 -1.80 39.49
N SER A 47 -14.13 -2.89 40.15
CA SER A 47 -12.73 -3.30 40.22
C SER A 47 -12.12 -3.64 38.86
N ASP A 48 -12.90 -4.17 37.93
CA ASP A 48 -12.41 -4.50 36.58
C ASP A 48 -12.18 -3.23 35.76
N PHE A 49 -13.08 -2.24 35.88
CA PHE A 49 -12.89 -0.93 35.26
C PHE A 49 -11.70 -0.17 35.85
N GLN A 50 -11.50 -0.25 37.18
CA GLN A 50 -10.31 0.32 37.83
C GLN A 50 -9.02 -0.32 37.29
N ALA A 51 -8.95 -1.65 37.21
CA ALA A 51 -7.79 -2.35 36.66
C ALA A 51 -7.53 -1.95 35.19
N MET A 52 -8.59 -1.88 34.37
CA MET A 52 -8.49 -1.45 32.98
C MET A 52 -7.96 -0.01 32.86
N ILE A 53 -8.45 0.93 33.67
CA ILE A 53 -7.99 2.32 33.67
C ILE A 53 -6.50 2.40 34.04
N VAL A 54 -6.07 1.70 35.10
CA VAL A 54 -4.65 1.66 35.51
C VAL A 54 -3.77 1.12 34.39
N LEU A 55 -4.18 0.03 33.73
CA LEU A 55 -3.46 -0.53 32.60
C LEU A 55 -3.44 0.41 31.39
N THR A 56 -4.53 1.13 31.13
CA THR A 56 -4.62 2.10 30.04
C THR A 56 -3.69 3.28 30.29
N LEU A 57 -3.61 3.78 31.53
CA LEU A 57 -2.65 4.82 31.91
C LEU A 57 -1.21 4.34 31.77
N LEU A 58 -0.92 3.10 32.17
CA LEU A 58 0.40 2.50 31.95
C LEU A 58 0.72 2.38 30.45
N GLY A 59 -0.24 1.94 29.65
CA GLY A 59 -0.14 1.90 28.19
C GLY A 59 0.12 3.29 27.60
N ALA A 60 -0.55 4.33 28.11
CA ALA A 60 -0.32 5.72 27.70
C ALA A 60 1.11 6.18 28.02
N VAL A 61 1.63 5.89 29.21
CA VAL A 61 3.02 6.21 29.56
C VAL A 61 3.99 5.51 28.61
N VAL A 62 3.79 4.21 28.33
CA VAL A 62 4.66 3.44 27.44
C VAL A 62 4.59 3.96 25.99
N ARG A 63 3.40 4.22 25.46
CA ARG A 63 3.23 4.63 24.05
C ARG A 63 3.65 6.09 23.80
N LEU A 64 3.44 6.99 24.76
CA LEU A 64 3.77 8.41 24.61
C LEU A 64 5.19 8.77 25.04
N PHE A 65 5.92 7.83 25.66
CA PHE A 65 7.30 8.05 26.06
C PHE A 65 8.14 8.50 24.86
N ARG A 66 8.67 9.73 24.96
CA ARG A 66 9.48 10.40 23.93
C ARG A 66 8.87 10.30 22.52
N ILE A 67 7.58 10.58 22.38
CA ILE A 67 6.90 10.57 21.08
C ILE A 67 7.49 11.57 20.06
N TYR A 68 8.11 12.65 20.55
CA TYR A 68 8.86 13.61 19.72
C TYR A 68 10.16 13.04 19.14
N GLN A 69 10.62 11.87 19.59
CA GLN A 69 11.85 11.27 19.11
C GLN A 69 11.53 10.09 18.17
N PRO A 70 12.12 10.01 16.97
CA PRO A 70 13.14 10.89 16.38
C PRO A 70 12.52 12.15 15.77
N SER A 71 13.26 13.26 15.67
CA SER A 71 12.77 14.52 15.09
C SER A 71 12.79 14.53 13.55
N SER A 72 12.94 13.36 12.93
CA SER A 72 13.06 13.21 11.48
C SER A 72 12.11 12.14 10.94
N VAL A 73 11.92 12.15 9.62
CA VAL A 73 11.11 11.19 8.88
C VAL A 73 11.63 9.76 9.07
N VAL A 74 10.71 8.81 9.27
CA VAL A 74 10.96 7.37 9.46
C VAL A 74 10.36 6.58 8.29
N PHE A 75 10.79 5.32 8.11
CA PHE A 75 10.19 4.37 7.17
C PHE A 75 8.67 4.43 7.16
N ASP A 76 8.09 4.44 5.96
CA ASP A 76 6.67 4.63 5.65
C ASP A 76 6.01 5.95 6.11
N GLU A 77 6.61 6.75 6.99
CA GLU A 77 6.17 8.14 7.21
C GLU A 77 6.34 8.97 5.92
N VAL A 78 7.31 8.58 5.06
CA VAL A 78 7.50 9.13 3.72
C VAL A 78 6.20 9.08 2.89
N HIS A 79 5.50 7.96 2.96
CA HIS A 79 4.25 7.72 2.23
C HIS A 79 3.08 8.43 2.91
N PHE A 80 2.81 8.13 4.18
CA PHE A 80 1.60 8.60 4.86
C PHE A 80 1.63 10.08 5.22
N GLY A 81 2.81 10.62 5.53
CA GLY A 81 3.01 12.07 5.64
C GLY A 81 2.82 12.75 4.30
N GLY A 82 3.41 12.20 3.22
CA GLY A 82 3.21 12.70 1.86
C GLY A 82 1.74 12.71 1.43
N PHE A 83 0.98 11.66 1.75
CA PHE A 83 -0.45 11.63 1.50
C PHE A 83 -1.22 12.68 2.30
N ALA A 84 -0.83 12.96 3.54
CA ALA A 84 -1.43 14.04 4.32
C ALA A 84 -1.22 15.40 3.65
N SER A 85 -0.01 15.68 3.15
CA SER A 85 0.26 16.88 2.34
C SER A 85 -0.63 16.95 1.10
N LYS A 86 -0.83 15.83 0.39
CA LYS A 86 -1.69 15.77 -0.80
C LYS A 86 -3.16 16.03 -0.48
N TYR A 87 -3.69 15.50 0.63
CA TYR A 87 -5.04 15.83 1.08
C TYR A 87 -5.22 17.30 1.45
N ILE A 88 -4.28 17.90 2.18
CA ILE A 88 -4.35 19.32 2.56
C ILE A 88 -4.35 20.22 1.32
N LYS A 89 -3.50 19.90 0.33
CA LYS A 89 -3.42 20.60 -0.96
C LYS A 89 -4.57 20.24 -1.92
N GLY A 90 -5.43 19.30 -1.53
CA GLY A 90 -6.50 18.77 -2.36
C GLY A 90 -6.04 18.09 -3.65
N LYS A 91 -4.77 17.67 -3.74
CA LYS A 91 -4.17 17.07 -4.93
C LYS A 91 -4.47 15.57 -4.98
N PHE A 92 -5.11 15.13 -6.06
CA PHE A 92 -5.43 13.74 -6.27
C PHE A 92 -4.17 12.87 -6.32
N PHE A 93 -4.25 11.69 -5.69
CA PHE A 93 -3.21 10.69 -5.70
C PHE A 93 -3.82 9.30 -5.70
N MET A 94 -3.08 8.33 -6.22
CA MET A 94 -3.46 6.93 -6.20
C MET A 94 -2.61 6.20 -5.17
N ASP A 95 -3.26 5.39 -4.33
CA ASP A 95 -2.62 4.53 -3.33
C ASP A 95 -3.39 3.21 -3.26
N VAL A 96 -2.69 2.13 -2.90
CA VAL A 96 -3.26 0.77 -2.82
C VAL A 96 -4.17 0.58 -1.61
N HIS A 97 -4.12 1.46 -0.61
CA HIS A 97 -4.92 1.34 0.60
C HIS A 97 -6.18 2.21 0.56
N PRO A 98 -7.30 1.75 1.15
CA PRO A 98 -8.48 2.58 1.38
C PRO A 98 -8.17 3.84 2.24
N PRO A 99 -9.05 4.87 2.19
CA PRO A 99 -8.65 6.22 2.59
C PRO A 99 -8.71 6.52 4.09
N LEU A 100 -9.42 5.74 4.92
CA LEU A 100 -9.76 6.14 6.30
C LEU A 100 -8.54 6.51 7.16
N ALA A 101 -7.52 5.66 7.22
CA ALA A 101 -6.36 5.94 8.07
C ALA A 101 -5.59 7.18 7.59
N LYS A 102 -5.48 7.38 6.28
CA LYS A 102 -4.82 8.55 5.70
C LYS A 102 -5.62 9.82 6.00
N LEU A 103 -6.95 9.77 5.89
CA LEU A 103 -7.85 10.86 6.27
C LEU A 103 -7.73 11.21 7.76
N LEU A 104 -7.63 10.21 8.64
CA LEU A 104 -7.44 10.45 10.08
C LEU A 104 -6.08 11.10 10.38
N ILE A 105 -4.99 10.60 9.78
CA ILE A 105 -3.64 11.19 9.91
C ILE A 105 -3.64 12.63 9.40
N THR A 106 -4.27 12.87 8.24
CA THR A 106 -4.45 14.21 7.69
C THR A 106 -5.22 15.10 8.64
N LEU A 107 -6.32 14.61 9.22
CA LEU A 107 -7.12 15.37 10.20
C LEU A 107 -6.29 15.76 11.41
N ALA A 108 -5.46 14.85 11.93
CA ALA A 108 -4.55 15.14 13.06
C ALA A 108 -3.52 16.23 12.69
N GLY A 109 -2.93 16.15 11.49
CA GLY A 109 -2.02 17.18 10.99
C GLY A 109 -2.70 18.54 10.79
N TYR A 110 -3.86 18.54 10.14
CA TYR A 110 -4.66 19.75 9.88
C TYR A 110 -5.09 20.46 11.17
N LEU A 111 -5.61 19.72 12.16
CA LEU A 111 -5.97 20.28 13.48
C LEU A 111 -4.75 20.82 14.24
N ALA A 112 -3.55 20.32 13.94
CA ALA A 112 -2.29 20.79 14.53
C ALA A 112 -1.62 21.91 13.73
N GLY A 113 -2.25 22.40 12.65
CA GLY A 113 -1.74 23.50 11.84
C GLY A 113 -0.77 23.10 10.73
N PHE A 114 -0.76 21.83 10.30
CA PHE A 114 0.03 21.43 9.13
C PHE A 114 -0.54 22.04 7.84
N ASP A 115 0.31 22.67 7.04
CA ASP A 115 -0.05 23.37 5.80
C ASP A 115 0.17 22.54 4.52
N GLY A 116 0.84 21.39 4.65
CA GLY A 116 1.15 20.49 3.52
C GLY A 116 2.37 20.88 2.70
N GLU A 117 3.18 21.87 3.11
CA GLU A 117 4.35 22.31 2.33
C GLU A 117 5.56 21.40 2.45
N PHE A 118 5.72 20.71 3.59
CA PHE A 118 6.83 19.78 3.78
C PHE A 118 6.72 18.56 2.83
N ASP A 119 7.79 18.32 2.07
CA ASP A 119 7.94 17.09 1.28
C ASP A 119 8.58 15.98 2.12
N PHE A 120 7.85 14.88 2.30
CA PHE A 120 8.26 13.71 3.08
C PHE A 120 9.14 12.74 2.24
N LYS A 121 9.99 13.24 1.34
CA LYS A 121 10.67 12.36 0.35
C LYS A 121 11.70 11.41 0.97
N ASP A 122 12.46 11.89 1.94
CA ASP A 122 13.66 11.19 2.41
C ASP A 122 13.56 10.78 3.89
N ILE A 123 13.95 9.54 4.18
CA ILE A 123 14.12 9.06 5.56
C ILE A 123 15.27 9.83 6.20
N GLY A 124 15.08 10.32 7.43
CA GLY A 124 16.09 11.09 8.16
C GLY A 124 16.03 12.61 7.93
N LYS A 125 15.16 13.09 7.03
CA LYS A 125 14.87 14.52 6.86
C LYS A 125 14.23 15.12 8.11
N ASP A 126 14.72 16.27 8.56
CA ASP A 126 14.33 16.86 9.84
C ASP A 126 12.98 17.59 9.77
N TYR A 127 12.19 17.47 10.84
CA TYR A 127 10.88 18.12 10.97
C TYR A 127 10.91 19.45 11.70
N VAL A 128 11.97 19.76 12.46
CA VAL A 128 12.01 20.88 13.40
C VAL A 128 12.17 22.20 12.68
N GLU A 129 13.17 22.30 11.81
CA GLU A 129 13.43 23.53 11.05
C GLU A 129 12.23 23.95 10.18
N PRO A 130 11.54 23.05 9.45
CA PRO A 130 10.37 23.40 8.67
C PRO A 130 9.06 23.56 9.49
N GLY A 131 9.10 23.37 10.81
CA GLY A 131 7.93 23.58 11.68
C GLY A 131 6.80 22.55 11.52
N VAL A 132 7.10 21.32 11.09
CA VAL A 132 6.07 20.29 10.87
C VAL A 132 5.49 19.83 12.21
N PRO A 133 4.16 19.76 12.40
CA PRO A 133 3.56 19.27 13.64
C PRO A 133 3.55 17.72 13.74
N TYR A 134 4.70 17.10 13.46
CA TYR A 134 4.85 15.63 13.40
C TYR A 134 4.48 14.94 14.72
N VAL A 135 4.71 15.60 15.86
CA VAL A 135 4.35 15.07 17.19
C VAL A 135 2.84 14.88 17.31
N ALA A 136 2.05 15.86 16.84
CA ALA A 136 0.60 15.77 16.84
C ALA A 136 0.11 14.71 15.85
N MET A 137 0.77 14.60 14.69
CA MET A 137 0.47 13.54 13.73
C MET A 137 0.76 12.14 14.29
N ARG A 138 1.87 11.95 15.01
CA ARG A 138 2.22 10.70 15.71
C ARG A 138 1.30 10.40 16.89
N LEU A 139 0.72 11.43 17.52
CA LEU A 139 -0.19 11.26 18.64
C LEU A 139 -1.43 10.44 18.27
N LEU A 140 -1.94 10.57 17.05
CA LEU A 140 -3.10 9.80 16.60
C LEU A 140 -2.82 8.28 16.57
N PRO A 141 -1.81 7.77 15.84
CA PRO A 141 -1.39 6.37 15.94
C PRO A 141 -1.08 5.95 17.38
N ALA A 142 -0.52 6.84 18.20
CA ALA A 142 -0.20 6.51 19.59
C ALA A 142 -1.48 6.31 20.42
N ILE A 143 -2.48 7.18 20.27
CA ILE A 143 -3.80 7.04 20.88
C ILE A 143 -4.47 5.75 20.42
N CYS A 144 -4.47 5.44 19.12
CA CYS A 144 -4.97 4.16 18.61
C CYS A 144 -4.29 2.97 19.30
N GLY A 145 -2.96 3.05 19.48
CA GLY A 145 -2.18 2.04 20.18
C GLY A 145 -2.50 1.93 21.68
N ILE A 146 -2.80 3.05 22.35
CA ILE A 146 -3.24 3.08 23.76
C ILE A 146 -4.61 2.42 23.90
N LEU A 147 -5.54 2.71 22.98
CA LEU A 147 -6.88 2.15 23.00
C LEU A 147 -6.91 0.63 22.79
N LEU A 148 -5.85 0.02 22.22
CA LEU A 148 -5.73 -1.43 22.14
C LEU A 148 -5.71 -2.10 23.52
N VAL A 149 -5.20 -1.41 24.54
CA VAL A 149 -5.06 -1.93 25.90
C VAL A 149 -6.43 -2.20 26.55
N PRO A 150 -7.33 -1.21 26.70
CA PRO A 150 -8.67 -1.46 27.23
C PRO A 150 -9.48 -2.37 26.30
N THR A 151 -9.33 -2.30 24.98
CA THR A 151 -10.05 -3.18 24.06
C THR A 151 -9.66 -4.65 24.24
N MET A 152 -8.36 -4.96 24.39
CA MET A 152 -7.90 -6.32 24.69
C MET A 152 -8.45 -6.80 26.04
N PHE A 153 -8.36 -5.96 27.08
CA PHE A 153 -8.90 -6.29 28.40
C PHE A 153 -10.39 -6.64 28.33
N LEU A 154 -11.20 -5.78 27.72
CA LEU A 154 -12.64 -5.99 27.57
C LEU A 154 -12.96 -7.19 26.68
N THR A 155 -12.17 -7.45 25.63
CA THR A 155 -12.37 -8.62 24.75
C THR A 155 -12.20 -9.92 25.55
N LEU A 156 -11.15 -10.01 26.36
CA LEU A 156 -10.90 -11.16 27.22
C LEU A 156 -11.97 -11.30 28.32
N LYS A 157 -12.46 -10.18 28.86
CA LYS A 157 -13.60 -10.18 29.80
C LYS A 157 -14.89 -10.69 29.13
N ALA A 158 -15.21 -10.23 27.92
CA ALA A 158 -16.35 -10.69 27.14
C ALA A 158 -16.24 -12.17 26.77
N ALA A 159 -15.03 -12.67 26.52
CA ALA A 159 -14.73 -14.10 26.36
C ALA A 159 -14.81 -14.91 27.68
N GLY A 160 -15.11 -14.24 28.81
CA GLY A 160 -15.28 -14.86 30.12
C GLY A 160 -13.98 -15.13 30.89
N CYS A 161 -12.85 -14.56 30.47
CA CYS A 161 -11.60 -14.71 31.20
C CYS A 161 -11.64 -13.97 32.55
N ARG A 162 -10.88 -14.47 33.53
CA ARG A 162 -10.70 -13.80 34.81
C ARG A 162 -9.97 -12.47 34.64
N THR A 163 -10.19 -11.53 35.56
CA THR A 163 -9.57 -10.20 35.57
C THR A 163 -8.05 -10.24 35.48
N MET A 164 -7.41 -11.20 36.15
CA MET A 164 -5.95 -11.37 36.07
C MET A 164 -5.47 -11.77 34.68
N THR A 165 -6.19 -12.67 34.01
CA THR A 165 -5.90 -13.08 32.63
C THR A 165 -6.14 -11.93 31.66
N ALA A 166 -7.22 -11.18 31.84
CA ALA A 166 -7.51 -9.98 31.04
C ALA A 166 -6.42 -8.89 31.23
N ALA A 167 -5.96 -8.69 32.46
CA ALA A 167 -4.85 -7.79 32.79
C ALA A 167 -3.52 -8.26 32.15
N MET A 168 -3.27 -9.58 32.16
CA MET A 168 -2.11 -10.17 31.49
C MET A 168 -2.15 -9.93 29.98
N GLY A 169 -3.29 -10.16 29.32
CA GLY A 169 -3.43 -9.90 27.88
C GLY A 169 -3.27 -8.43 27.51
N ALA A 170 -3.86 -7.53 28.29
CA ALA A 170 -3.62 -6.09 28.16
C ALA A 170 -2.14 -5.73 28.38
N GLY A 171 -1.49 -6.36 29.37
CA GLY A 171 -0.06 -6.25 29.62
C GLY A 171 0.80 -6.70 28.44
N PHE A 172 0.44 -7.80 27.77
CA PHE A 172 1.13 -8.22 26.55
C PHE A 172 1.03 -7.17 25.44
N ILE A 173 -0.12 -6.51 25.27
CA ILE A 173 -0.26 -5.40 24.32
C ILE A 173 0.59 -4.18 24.70
N ILE A 174 0.72 -3.88 26.00
CA ILE A 174 1.57 -2.79 26.49
C ILE A 174 3.05 -3.08 26.20
N PHE A 175 3.50 -4.30 26.52
CA PHE A 175 4.91 -4.71 26.49
C PHE A 175 5.31 -5.46 25.22
N GLU A 176 4.60 -5.22 24.11
CA GLU A 176 4.91 -5.76 22.80
C GLU A 176 5.63 -4.72 21.93
N ASN A 177 6.92 -4.97 21.66
CA ASN A 177 7.83 -4.01 21.00
C ASN A 177 7.41 -3.66 19.57
N GLY A 178 6.88 -4.61 18.80
CA GLY A 178 6.44 -4.36 17.42
C GLY A 178 5.21 -3.46 17.37
N LEU A 179 4.22 -3.72 18.23
CA LEU A 179 3.01 -2.89 18.36
C LEU A 179 3.32 -1.48 18.90
N LEU A 180 4.31 -1.35 19.79
CA LEU A 180 4.82 -0.06 20.24
C LEU A 180 5.44 0.73 19.09
N THR A 181 6.34 0.09 18.33
CA THR A 181 7.08 0.74 17.23
C THR A 181 6.11 1.31 16.19
N GLN A 182 5.12 0.52 15.77
CA GLN A 182 4.09 0.96 14.82
C GLN A 182 3.20 2.10 15.35
N ALA A 183 2.84 2.05 16.64
CA ALA A 183 1.93 3.04 17.21
C ALA A 183 2.57 4.40 17.43
N ARG A 184 3.90 4.51 17.43
CA ARG A 184 4.57 5.79 17.71
C ARG A 184 4.88 6.63 16.48
N LEU A 185 4.69 6.08 15.28
CA LEU A 185 5.08 6.68 14.02
C LEU A 185 3.83 7.02 13.19
N ILE A 186 3.97 7.85 12.16
CA ILE A 186 2.89 8.24 11.25
C ILE A 186 2.56 7.08 10.30
N LEU A 187 1.98 6.01 10.83
CA LEU A 187 1.72 4.76 10.13
C LEU A 187 0.23 4.36 10.21
N LEU A 188 -0.26 3.69 9.16
CA LEU A 188 -1.66 3.26 9.09
C LEU A 188 -1.97 1.99 9.89
N ASP A 189 -0.95 1.25 10.32
CA ASP A 189 -1.17 -0.06 10.97
C ASP A 189 -1.75 0.10 12.37
N SER A 190 -1.46 1.20 13.09
CA SER A 190 -2.07 1.44 14.42
C SER A 190 -3.58 1.70 14.32
N PRO A 191 -4.08 2.59 13.42
CA PRO A 191 -5.50 2.64 13.09
C PRO A 191 -6.10 1.29 12.67
N LEU A 192 -5.40 0.50 11.83
CA LEU A 192 -5.87 -0.82 11.42
C LEU A 192 -6.06 -1.76 12.62
N MET A 193 -5.07 -1.78 13.51
CA MET A 193 -5.08 -2.63 14.69
C MET A 193 -6.23 -2.30 15.62
N ILE A 194 -6.47 -1.01 15.92
CA ILE A 194 -7.57 -0.63 16.82
C ILE A 194 -8.94 -0.90 16.20
N MET A 195 -9.12 -0.67 14.89
CA MET A 195 -10.38 -1.00 14.22
C MET A 195 -10.63 -2.52 14.22
N THR A 196 -9.59 -3.32 13.98
CA THR A 196 -9.65 -4.79 14.09
C THR A 196 -10.01 -5.21 15.52
N ALA A 197 -9.36 -4.62 16.53
CA ALA A 197 -9.58 -4.93 17.93
C ALA A 197 -10.99 -4.54 18.42
N ILE A 198 -11.50 -3.36 18.05
CA ILE A 198 -12.87 -2.92 18.38
C ILE A 198 -13.88 -3.86 17.72
N THR A 199 -13.63 -4.28 16.48
CA THR A 199 -14.47 -5.26 15.77
C THR A 199 -14.47 -6.61 16.48
N ALA A 200 -13.30 -7.10 16.91
CA ALA A 200 -13.19 -8.33 17.67
C ALA A 200 -13.90 -8.24 19.03
N LEU A 201 -13.76 -7.13 19.75
CA LEU A 201 -14.50 -6.84 20.98
C LEU A 201 -16.00 -6.86 20.72
N ALA A 202 -16.47 -6.10 19.74
CA ALA A 202 -17.88 -5.98 19.43
C ALA A 202 -18.50 -7.32 19.04
N PHE A 203 -17.81 -8.11 18.21
CA PHE A 203 -18.28 -9.43 17.81
C PHE A 203 -18.24 -10.45 18.95
N THR A 204 -17.23 -10.38 19.82
CA THR A 204 -17.14 -11.24 21.02
C THR A 204 -18.26 -10.92 22.00
N SER A 205 -18.53 -9.63 22.27
CA SER A 205 -19.65 -9.19 23.10
C SER A 205 -21.01 -9.54 22.47
N PHE A 206 -21.14 -9.39 21.15
CA PHE A 206 -22.33 -9.86 20.42
C PHE A 206 -22.53 -11.36 20.60
N THR A 207 -21.48 -12.15 20.42
CA THR A 207 -21.53 -13.62 20.60
C THR A 207 -21.92 -13.96 22.04
N ASN A 208 -21.36 -13.28 23.04
CA ASN A 208 -21.72 -13.47 24.43
C ASN A 208 -23.23 -13.25 24.68
N GLN A 209 -23.81 -12.18 24.12
CA GLN A 209 -25.25 -11.92 24.22
C GLN A 209 -26.08 -12.90 23.38
N HIS A 210 -25.61 -13.27 22.20
CA HIS A 210 -26.31 -14.18 21.30
C HIS A 210 -26.45 -15.59 21.89
N GLU A 211 -25.40 -16.07 22.56
CA GLU A 211 -25.38 -17.42 23.14
C GLU A 211 -26.28 -17.59 24.37
N GLN A 212 -26.77 -16.50 24.97
CA GLN A 212 -27.81 -16.53 26.02
C GLN A 212 -29.21 -16.88 25.49
N GLY A 213 -29.34 -17.11 24.18
CA GLY A 213 -30.58 -17.55 23.56
C GLY A 213 -31.67 -16.47 23.57
N PRO A 214 -32.96 -16.87 23.71
CA PRO A 214 -34.10 -15.95 23.63
C PRO A 214 -34.09 -14.83 24.67
N THR A 215 -33.42 -15.03 25.81
CA THR A 215 -33.44 -14.07 26.94
C THR A 215 -32.78 -12.73 26.59
N LYS A 216 -31.78 -12.75 25.70
CA LYS A 216 -31.02 -11.56 25.27
C LYS A 216 -31.16 -11.27 23.77
N ALA A 217 -31.53 -12.25 22.95
CA ALA A 217 -31.68 -12.08 21.52
C ALA A 217 -32.62 -10.91 21.19
N PHE A 218 -32.17 -10.03 20.28
CA PHE A 218 -32.88 -8.81 19.86
C PHE A 218 -33.13 -7.76 20.96
N GLY A 219 -32.50 -7.89 22.14
CA GLY A 219 -32.44 -6.82 23.13
C GLY A 219 -31.54 -5.65 22.69
N LEU A 220 -31.52 -4.57 23.47
CA LEU A 220 -30.72 -3.37 23.17
C LEU A 220 -29.22 -3.69 23.10
N SER A 221 -28.66 -4.41 24.09
CA SER A 221 -27.26 -4.82 24.06
C SER A 221 -26.92 -5.70 22.86
N TRP A 222 -27.83 -6.60 22.47
CA TRP A 222 -27.64 -7.48 21.32
C TRP A 222 -27.54 -6.68 20.01
N TRP A 223 -28.46 -5.72 19.80
CA TRP A 223 -28.43 -4.83 18.65
C TRP A 223 -27.24 -3.89 18.64
N PHE A 224 -26.91 -3.31 19.80
CA PHE A 224 -25.76 -2.43 19.95
C PHE A 224 -24.48 -3.14 19.50
N TRP A 225 -24.19 -4.33 20.03
CA TRP A 225 -22.97 -5.06 19.68
C TRP A 225 -22.95 -5.54 18.23
N LEU A 226 -24.11 -5.91 17.68
CA LEU A 226 -24.21 -6.30 16.26
C LEU A 226 -23.97 -5.11 15.31
N VAL A 227 -24.56 -3.95 15.61
CA VAL A 227 -24.35 -2.70 14.85
C VAL A 227 -22.90 -2.24 14.96
N MET A 228 -22.31 -2.27 16.17
CA MET A 228 -20.91 -1.93 16.39
C MET A 228 -19.95 -2.89 15.67
N THR A 229 -20.32 -4.17 15.55
CA THR A 229 -19.58 -5.12 14.71
C THR A 229 -19.63 -4.68 13.25
N GLY A 230 -20.80 -4.34 12.73
CA GLY A 230 -20.99 -3.82 11.37
C GLY A 230 -20.15 -2.57 11.06
N PHE A 231 -20.22 -1.59 11.96
CA PHE A 231 -19.41 -0.38 11.87
C PHE A 231 -17.91 -0.70 11.89
N GLY A 232 -17.48 -1.57 12.82
CA GLY A 232 -16.08 -2.01 12.94
C GLY A 232 -15.57 -2.71 11.67
N LEU A 233 -16.37 -3.60 11.06
CA LEU A 233 -16.04 -4.25 9.79
C LEU A 233 -15.82 -3.22 8.67
N GLY A 234 -16.72 -2.24 8.55
CA GLY A 234 -16.61 -1.18 7.55
C GLY A 234 -15.38 -0.30 7.79
N ALA A 235 -15.14 0.10 9.04
CA ALA A 235 -13.99 0.90 9.42
C ALA A 235 -12.67 0.17 9.17
N THR A 236 -12.57 -1.12 9.52
CA THR A 236 -11.36 -1.92 9.31
C THR A 236 -11.04 -2.07 7.81
N ALA A 237 -12.05 -2.41 6.99
CA ALA A 237 -11.88 -2.50 5.55
C ALA A 237 -11.53 -1.13 4.91
N SER A 238 -11.99 -0.03 5.49
CA SER A 238 -11.70 1.34 5.02
C SER A 238 -10.30 1.84 5.41
N VAL A 239 -9.57 1.13 6.28
CA VAL A 239 -8.15 1.40 6.57
C VAL A 239 -7.24 0.67 5.60
N LYS A 240 -7.39 -0.66 5.51
CA LYS A 240 -6.54 -1.55 4.69
C LYS A 240 -7.37 -2.76 4.29
N TRP A 241 -7.16 -3.29 3.08
CA TRP A 241 -7.89 -4.49 2.62
C TRP A 241 -7.58 -5.77 3.41
N VAL A 242 -6.57 -5.77 4.27
CA VAL A 242 -6.41 -6.80 5.31
C VAL A 242 -7.67 -6.89 6.20
N GLY A 243 -8.45 -5.82 6.34
CA GLY A 243 -9.75 -5.84 7.00
C GLY A 243 -10.81 -6.74 6.36
N LEU A 244 -10.63 -7.13 5.09
CA LEU A 244 -11.47 -8.16 4.45
C LEU A 244 -11.31 -9.52 5.15
N PHE A 245 -10.18 -9.78 5.80
CA PHE A 245 -9.97 -10.98 6.60
C PHE A 245 -10.78 -10.95 7.90
N THR A 246 -10.95 -9.78 8.52
CA THR A 246 -11.88 -9.59 9.64
C THR A 246 -13.32 -9.85 9.20
N ILE A 247 -13.71 -9.38 8.01
CA ILE A 247 -15.01 -9.68 7.41
C ILE A 247 -15.18 -11.18 7.17
N ALA A 248 -14.18 -11.86 6.63
CA ALA A 248 -14.22 -13.31 6.41
C ALA A 248 -14.33 -14.10 7.72
N TRP A 249 -13.61 -13.69 8.77
CA TRP A 249 -13.68 -14.28 10.10
C TRP A 249 -15.07 -14.13 10.73
N VAL A 250 -15.59 -12.90 10.83
CA VAL A 250 -16.93 -12.62 11.35
C VAL A 250 -18.00 -13.30 10.50
N GLY A 251 -17.86 -13.25 9.18
CA GLY A 251 -18.78 -13.88 8.24
C GLY A 251 -18.86 -15.39 8.42
N SER A 252 -17.72 -16.07 8.54
CA SER A 252 -17.65 -17.53 8.75
C SER A 252 -18.29 -17.94 10.08
N LEU A 253 -18.02 -17.20 11.17
CA LEU A 253 -18.65 -17.46 12.47
C LEU A 253 -20.14 -17.12 12.45
N THR A 254 -20.56 -16.11 11.69
CA THR A 254 -21.96 -15.77 11.50
C THR A 254 -22.71 -16.88 10.74
N VAL A 255 -22.11 -17.43 9.69
CA VAL A 255 -22.66 -18.59 8.96
C VAL A 255 -22.77 -19.79 9.88
N LEU A 256 -21.75 -20.07 10.71
CA LEU A 256 -21.81 -21.12 11.72
C LEU A 256 -22.95 -20.91 12.73
N GLN A 257 -23.12 -19.68 13.25
CA GLN A 257 -24.22 -19.35 14.17
C GLN A 257 -25.60 -19.56 13.53
N LEU A 258 -25.77 -19.12 12.28
CA LEU A 258 -27.00 -19.33 11.52
C LEU A 258 -27.25 -20.82 11.24
N TRP A 259 -26.19 -21.58 10.95
CA TRP A 259 -26.27 -23.03 10.76
C TRP A 259 -26.75 -23.74 12.04
N VAL A 260 -26.22 -23.36 13.20
CA VAL A 260 -26.65 -23.90 14.50
C VAL A 260 -28.12 -23.55 14.80
N LEU A 261 -28.55 -22.31 14.53
CA LEU A 261 -29.95 -21.90 14.70
C LEU A 261 -30.89 -22.65 13.75
N LEU A 262 -30.48 -22.87 12.50
CA LEU A 262 -31.25 -23.65 11.52
C LEU A 262 -31.39 -25.12 11.94
N GLY A 263 -30.35 -25.68 12.58
CA GLY A 263 -30.35 -27.04 13.10
C GLY A 263 -31.31 -27.26 14.29
N ASP A 264 -31.73 -26.20 14.99
CA ASP A 264 -32.69 -26.31 16.09
C ASP A 264 -34.14 -26.22 15.59
N ALA A 265 -34.61 -27.32 15.00
CA ALA A 265 -35.98 -27.45 14.52
C ALA A 265 -37.05 -27.47 15.63
N LYS A 266 -36.67 -27.50 16.91
CA LYS A 266 -37.61 -27.59 18.04
C LYS A 266 -37.93 -26.23 18.63
N THR A 267 -36.93 -25.37 18.77
CA THR A 267 -37.08 -24.10 19.50
C THR A 267 -37.01 -22.86 18.59
N VAL A 268 -36.40 -22.98 17.40
CA VAL A 268 -36.26 -21.87 16.44
C VAL A 268 -37.30 -21.99 15.33
N THR A 269 -38.28 -21.07 15.30
CA THR A 269 -39.26 -21.01 14.21
C THR A 269 -38.69 -20.33 12.96
N PRO A 270 -39.23 -20.57 11.76
CA PRO A 270 -38.80 -19.88 10.53
C PRO A 270 -38.83 -18.36 10.64
N ARG A 271 -39.79 -17.80 11.40
CA ARG A 271 -39.87 -16.35 11.66
C ARG A 271 -38.70 -15.85 12.51
N ILE A 272 -38.32 -16.59 13.55
CA ILE A 272 -37.17 -16.24 14.41
C ILE A 272 -35.87 -16.34 13.61
N PHE A 273 -35.72 -17.40 12.81
CA PHE A 273 -34.58 -17.57 11.91
C PHE A 273 -34.48 -16.40 10.92
N ALA A 274 -35.58 -16.06 10.22
CA ALA A 274 -35.62 -14.93 9.30
C ALA A 274 -35.25 -13.60 9.97
N LYS A 275 -35.72 -13.36 11.20
CA LYS A 275 -35.35 -12.17 11.98
C LYS A 275 -33.84 -12.12 12.27
N HIS A 276 -33.24 -13.25 12.67
CA HIS A 276 -31.79 -13.35 12.87
C HIS A 276 -31.00 -13.15 11.57
N PHE A 277 -31.50 -13.68 10.45
CA PHE A 277 -30.87 -13.58 9.14
C PHE A 277 -30.87 -12.13 8.62
N VAL A 278 -32.05 -11.48 8.61
CA VAL A 278 -32.20 -10.09 8.15
C VAL A 278 -31.41 -9.11 9.02
N ALA A 279 -31.43 -9.29 10.34
CA ALA A 279 -30.64 -8.47 11.26
C ALA A 279 -29.13 -8.51 10.93
N ARG A 280 -28.62 -9.70 10.60
CA ARG A 280 -27.21 -9.90 10.23
C ARG A 280 -26.89 -9.34 8.84
N ILE A 281 -27.79 -9.47 7.85
CA ILE A 281 -27.61 -8.80 6.55
C ILE A 281 -27.50 -7.29 6.74
N PHE A 282 -28.44 -6.70 7.47
CA PHE A 282 -28.45 -5.26 7.68
C PHE A 282 -27.17 -4.79 8.39
N CYS A 283 -26.83 -5.41 9.52
CA CYS A 283 -25.69 -4.95 10.32
C CYS A 283 -24.33 -5.37 9.75
N LEU A 284 -24.18 -6.58 9.20
CA LEU A 284 -22.88 -7.13 8.81
C LEU A 284 -22.58 -6.99 7.31
N ILE A 285 -23.51 -6.44 6.52
CA ILE A 285 -23.29 -6.17 5.09
C ILE A 285 -23.60 -4.70 4.77
N ILE A 286 -24.84 -4.24 5.03
CA ILE A 286 -25.27 -2.91 4.59
C ILE A 286 -24.50 -1.79 5.32
N ILE A 287 -24.37 -1.87 6.65
CA ILE A 287 -23.63 -0.88 7.44
C ILE A 287 -22.15 -0.80 7.00
N PRO A 288 -21.38 -1.91 6.95
CA PRO A 288 -19.98 -1.88 6.51
C PRO A 288 -19.80 -1.30 5.11
N LEU A 289 -20.64 -1.72 4.16
CA LEU A 289 -20.56 -1.24 2.76
C LEU A 289 -20.83 0.26 2.67
N THR A 290 -21.86 0.74 3.37
CA THR A 290 -22.22 2.17 3.41
C THR A 290 -21.08 2.97 4.00
N PHE A 291 -20.47 2.50 5.10
CA PHE A 291 -19.33 3.19 5.72
C PHE A 291 -18.12 3.23 4.78
N TYR A 292 -17.79 2.10 4.13
CA TYR A 292 -16.69 2.03 3.17
C TYR A 292 -16.88 3.03 2.02
N MET A 293 -18.05 3.04 1.41
CA MET A 293 -18.37 4.00 0.34
C MET A 293 -18.34 5.44 0.84
N ALA A 294 -18.84 5.73 2.05
CA ALA A 294 -18.79 7.06 2.64
C ALA A 294 -17.36 7.59 2.78
N MET A 295 -16.40 6.73 3.16
CA MET A 295 -14.99 7.12 3.27
C MET A 295 -14.38 7.49 1.90
N PHE A 296 -14.75 6.76 0.84
CA PHE A 296 -14.39 7.16 -0.53
C PHE A 296 -15.11 8.43 -0.98
N GLY A 297 -16.34 8.66 -0.51
CA GLY A 297 -17.06 9.92 -0.72
C GLY A 297 -16.27 11.10 -0.15
N ILE A 298 -15.82 11.00 1.10
CA ILE A 298 -14.96 12.02 1.73
C ILE A 298 -13.63 12.16 0.96
N HIS A 299 -13.01 11.05 0.58
CA HIS A 299 -11.76 11.06 -0.20
C HIS A 299 -11.90 11.87 -1.49
N PHE A 300 -12.96 11.66 -2.28
CA PHE A 300 -13.20 12.41 -3.51
C PHE A 300 -13.62 13.87 -3.27
N LEU A 301 -14.24 14.17 -2.13
CA LEU A 301 -14.57 15.55 -1.75
C LEU A 301 -13.32 16.34 -1.35
N CYS A 302 -12.32 15.70 -0.76
CA CYS A 302 -11.06 16.35 -0.41
C CYS A 302 -10.12 16.50 -1.61
N LEU A 303 -10.10 15.53 -2.53
CA LEU A 303 -9.14 15.47 -3.64
C LEU A 303 -9.75 15.97 -4.96
N VAL A 304 -9.88 17.28 -5.08
CA VAL A 304 -10.51 17.94 -6.23
C VAL A 304 -9.50 18.46 -7.27
N ASN A 305 -8.23 18.59 -6.92
CA ASN A 305 -7.20 19.14 -7.81
C ASN A 305 -6.39 18.02 -8.48
N PRO A 306 -5.86 18.21 -9.69
CA PRO A 306 -4.90 17.29 -10.31
C PRO A 306 -3.64 17.08 -9.47
N GLY A 307 -3.03 15.91 -9.60
CA GLY A 307 -1.81 15.52 -8.89
C GLY A 307 -1.28 14.19 -9.42
N ASP A 308 -0.10 13.76 -8.99
CA ASP A 308 0.69 12.69 -9.62
C ASP A 308 -0.03 11.33 -9.80
N GLY A 309 -1.16 11.10 -9.11
CA GLY A 309 -1.95 9.88 -9.26
C GLY A 309 -3.02 9.92 -10.36
N ASP A 310 -3.24 11.07 -11.00
CA ASP A 310 -4.29 11.25 -12.01
C ASP A 310 -4.03 10.42 -13.28
N GLY A 311 -2.76 10.25 -13.67
CA GLY A 311 -2.34 9.45 -14.82
C GLY A 311 -2.71 7.96 -14.73
N PHE A 312 -3.07 7.45 -13.55
CA PHE A 312 -3.60 6.09 -13.38
C PHE A 312 -5.10 5.97 -13.66
N MET A 313 -5.81 7.10 -13.74
CA MET A 313 -7.24 7.17 -13.94
C MET A 313 -7.58 7.46 -15.41
N SER A 314 -8.79 7.10 -15.82
CA SER A 314 -9.39 7.44 -17.10
C SER A 314 -9.53 8.96 -17.27
N SER A 315 -9.59 9.39 -18.53
CA SER A 315 -9.80 10.81 -18.82
C SER A 315 -11.16 11.31 -18.32
N GLU A 316 -12.19 10.46 -18.24
CA GLU A 316 -13.49 10.76 -17.61
C GLU A 316 -13.34 11.11 -16.12
N PHE A 317 -12.52 10.36 -15.40
CA PHE A 317 -12.21 10.66 -14.00
C PHE A 317 -11.41 11.95 -13.89
N GLN A 318 -10.35 12.10 -14.70
CA GLN A 318 -9.48 13.27 -14.68
C GLN A 318 -10.25 14.56 -15.00
N ALA A 319 -11.25 14.49 -15.89
CA ALA A 319 -12.14 15.62 -16.22
C ALA A 319 -12.99 16.08 -15.02
N THR A 320 -13.16 15.26 -13.98
CA THR A 320 -13.83 15.68 -12.74
C THR A 320 -12.93 16.46 -11.77
N LEU A 321 -11.62 16.51 -12.04
CA LEU A 321 -10.67 17.30 -11.26
C LEU A 321 -10.63 18.73 -11.79
N ASN A 322 -10.20 19.69 -10.96
CA ASN A 322 -10.04 21.10 -11.28
C ASN A 322 -8.84 21.35 -12.21
N SER A 323 -8.85 20.72 -13.39
CA SER A 323 -7.82 20.83 -14.40
C SER A 323 -8.20 21.86 -15.45
N LYS A 324 -7.31 22.82 -15.71
CA LYS A 324 -7.44 23.73 -16.87
C LYS A 324 -7.29 22.99 -18.21
N SER A 325 -6.79 21.76 -18.20
CA SER A 325 -6.45 21.01 -19.41
C SER A 325 -7.56 20.10 -19.93
N MET A 326 -8.63 19.87 -19.15
CA MET A 326 -9.78 19.03 -19.53
C MET A 326 -11.06 19.88 -19.69
N GLN A 327 -10.94 21.00 -20.40
CA GLN A 327 -12.04 21.92 -20.67
C GLN A 327 -12.84 21.47 -21.88
N ASP A 328 -14.01 22.06 -22.07
CA ASP A 328 -14.86 21.81 -23.23
C ASP A 328 -14.12 22.22 -24.51
N VAL A 329 -13.96 21.27 -25.44
CA VAL A 329 -13.22 21.45 -26.69
C VAL A 329 -14.16 21.35 -27.90
N PRO A 330 -13.90 22.07 -29.00
CA PRO A 330 -14.67 21.95 -30.24
C PRO A 330 -14.82 20.50 -30.71
N VAL A 331 -16.05 20.11 -31.04
CA VAL A 331 -16.36 18.72 -31.38
C VAL A 331 -15.84 18.33 -32.76
N ASP A 332 -16.02 19.18 -33.77
CA ASP A 332 -15.69 18.84 -35.14
C ASP A 332 -14.20 19.03 -35.45
N VAL A 333 -13.58 18.00 -36.05
CA VAL A 333 -12.17 18.02 -36.43
C VAL A 333 -12.05 18.26 -37.94
N ALA A 334 -11.24 19.24 -38.32
CA ALA A 334 -11.05 19.67 -39.71
C ALA A 334 -9.58 19.56 -40.13
N PHE A 335 -9.33 19.60 -41.44
CA PHE A 335 -7.97 19.87 -41.92
C PHE A 335 -7.51 21.24 -41.42
N GLY A 336 -6.29 21.33 -40.90
CA GLY A 336 -5.78 22.50 -40.16
C GLY A 336 -6.01 22.46 -38.65
N SER A 337 -6.79 21.49 -38.14
CA SER A 337 -6.97 21.33 -36.69
C SER A 337 -5.65 20.94 -36.03
N ARG A 338 -5.38 21.56 -34.89
CA ARG A 338 -4.33 21.21 -33.94
C ARG A 338 -4.94 20.27 -32.91
N VAL A 339 -4.51 19.03 -32.91
CA VAL A 339 -5.12 17.97 -32.10
C VAL A 339 -4.11 17.28 -31.20
N SER A 340 -4.58 16.78 -30.06
CA SER A 340 -3.87 15.73 -29.33
C SER A 340 -4.59 14.40 -29.55
N ILE A 341 -3.82 13.36 -29.89
CA ILE A 341 -4.35 12.04 -30.20
C ILE A 341 -3.95 11.10 -29.08
N ARG A 342 -4.93 10.42 -28.47
CA ARG A 342 -4.73 9.54 -27.33
C ARG A 342 -4.98 8.08 -27.71
N HIS A 343 -4.12 7.19 -27.22
CA HIS A 343 -4.28 5.76 -27.42
C HIS A 343 -5.39 5.22 -26.51
N HIS A 344 -6.27 4.36 -27.03
CA HIS A 344 -7.46 3.93 -26.29
C HIS A 344 -7.16 2.87 -25.22
N ASN A 345 -6.29 1.91 -25.51
CA ASN A 345 -6.13 0.71 -24.68
C ASN A 345 -4.99 0.79 -23.65
N THR A 346 -4.04 1.72 -23.81
CA THR A 346 -2.91 1.87 -22.88
C THR A 346 -2.99 3.19 -22.12
N GLN A 347 -2.42 3.18 -20.91
CA GLN A 347 -2.20 4.40 -20.13
C GLN A 347 -0.95 5.17 -20.59
N GLY A 348 -0.36 4.81 -21.73
CA GLY A 348 0.76 5.54 -22.33
C GLY A 348 0.40 6.94 -22.77
N GLY A 349 -0.89 7.26 -22.89
CA GLY A 349 -1.38 8.62 -23.08
C GLY A 349 -1.40 9.07 -24.53
N TYR A 350 -0.67 10.14 -24.83
CA TYR A 350 -0.76 10.88 -26.08
C TYR A 350 0.34 10.48 -27.06
N LEU A 351 0.00 10.46 -28.35
CA LEU A 351 0.99 10.41 -29.42
C LEU A 351 1.93 11.61 -29.29
N HIS A 352 3.21 11.34 -29.10
CA HIS A 352 4.21 12.31 -28.68
C HIS A 352 5.45 12.24 -29.56
N SER A 353 6.12 13.38 -29.73
CA SER A 353 7.44 13.43 -30.37
C SER A 353 8.29 14.55 -29.79
N HIS A 354 9.60 14.36 -29.75
CA HIS A 354 10.55 15.34 -29.25
C HIS A 354 11.88 15.23 -30.01
N ASN A 355 12.79 16.17 -29.85
CA ASN A 355 14.06 16.25 -30.61
C ASN A 355 15.11 15.16 -30.30
N LEU A 356 14.72 14.00 -29.76
CA LEU A 356 15.58 12.84 -29.57
C LEU A 356 15.42 11.89 -30.77
N MET A 357 16.52 11.26 -31.18
CA MET A 357 16.58 10.34 -32.32
C MET A 357 16.67 8.89 -31.83
N TYR A 358 16.18 7.93 -32.61
CA TYR A 358 16.40 6.52 -32.29
C TYR A 358 17.91 6.19 -32.35
N PRO A 359 18.45 5.42 -31.39
CA PRO A 359 19.86 5.02 -31.40
C PRO A 359 20.16 3.97 -32.49
N THR A 360 19.15 3.17 -32.84
CA THR A 360 19.18 2.09 -33.85
C THR A 360 18.06 2.31 -34.87
N GLY A 361 17.80 1.33 -35.74
CA GLY A 361 16.76 1.44 -36.75
C GLY A 361 17.07 2.54 -37.78
N SER A 362 16.08 3.40 -38.07
CA SER A 362 16.22 4.47 -39.07
C SER A 362 17.09 5.65 -38.58
N LYS A 363 17.33 5.74 -37.27
CA LYS A 363 17.95 6.89 -36.60
C LYS A 363 17.20 8.21 -36.82
N GLN A 364 15.92 8.14 -37.17
CA GLN A 364 15.04 9.30 -37.27
C GLN A 364 14.51 9.70 -35.88
N GLN A 365 13.72 10.78 -35.83
CA GLN A 365 13.18 11.31 -34.58
C GLN A 365 12.17 10.33 -33.98
N GLN A 366 12.20 10.21 -32.65
CA GLN A 366 11.38 9.25 -31.92
C GLN A 366 9.90 9.64 -31.94
N ILE A 367 9.03 8.62 -32.06
CA ILE A 367 7.60 8.71 -31.76
C ILE A 367 7.31 7.79 -30.59
N THR A 368 6.61 8.33 -29.60
CA THR A 368 6.34 7.63 -28.35
C THR A 368 4.92 7.92 -27.87
N LEU A 369 4.57 7.29 -26.75
CA LEU A 369 3.39 7.59 -25.98
C LEU A 369 3.79 8.21 -24.65
N TYR A 370 3.35 9.45 -24.45
CA TYR A 370 3.61 10.22 -23.24
C TYR A 370 2.32 10.42 -22.41
N PRO A 371 2.29 10.05 -21.12
CA PRO A 371 1.06 10.04 -20.31
C PRO A 371 0.54 11.44 -19.95
N HIS A 372 1.38 12.46 -19.99
CA HIS A 372 1.05 13.82 -19.58
C HIS A 372 0.78 14.73 -20.78
N LYS A 373 0.02 15.82 -20.57
CA LYS A 373 -0.22 16.84 -21.59
C LYS A 373 1.01 17.73 -21.75
N ASP A 374 1.42 17.92 -23.00
CA ASP A 374 2.61 18.66 -23.40
C ASP A 374 2.37 19.30 -24.78
N GLU A 375 3.08 20.38 -25.10
CA GLU A 375 3.03 21.00 -26.44
C GLU A 375 3.55 20.05 -27.53
N ASN A 376 4.45 19.14 -27.16
CA ASN A 376 4.96 18.04 -27.99
C ASN A 376 3.93 16.93 -28.27
N ASN A 377 2.70 17.06 -27.78
CA ASN A 377 1.59 16.17 -28.11
C ASN A 377 0.69 16.74 -29.21
N ILE A 378 0.98 17.96 -29.71
CA ILE A 378 0.13 18.68 -30.65
C ILE A 378 0.50 18.34 -32.09
N TRP A 379 -0.48 17.81 -32.81
CA TRP A 379 -0.37 17.43 -34.21
C TRP A 379 -1.31 18.28 -35.06
N LEU A 380 -0.79 18.88 -36.13
CA LEU A 380 -1.57 19.56 -37.15
C LEU A 380 -1.99 18.55 -38.22
N LEU A 381 -3.28 18.49 -38.52
CA LEU A 381 -3.82 17.56 -39.52
C LEU A 381 -3.81 18.19 -40.91
N GLU A 382 -2.92 17.70 -41.77
CA GLU A 382 -2.82 18.10 -43.18
C GLU A 382 -3.48 17.05 -44.10
N ASN A 383 -3.91 17.47 -45.29
CA ASN A 383 -4.39 16.57 -46.33
C ASN A 383 -3.22 16.06 -47.21
N GLN A 384 -3.45 15.02 -48.01
CA GLN A 384 -2.48 14.51 -49.00
C GLN A 384 -2.00 15.58 -49.99
N THR A 385 -2.87 16.53 -50.34
CA THR A 385 -2.59 17.64 -51.27
C THR A 385 -2.83 18.98 -50.59
N GLN A 386 -2.05 20.00 -50.95
CA GLN A 386 -2.29 21.37 -50.50
C GLN A 386 -3.66 21.89 -50.97
N PRO A 387 -4.31 22.78 -50.19
CA PRO A 387 -5.57 23.37 -50.61
C PRO A 387 -5.34 24.33 -51.78
N LEU A 388 -6.33 24.45 -52.66
CA LEU A 388 -6.27 25.32 -53.82
C LEU A 388 -6.94 26.68 -53.52
N ASP A 389 -6.35 27.75 -54.03
CA ASP A 389 -6.93 29.09 -53.99
C ASP A 389 -8.10 29.24 -54.99
N ILE A 390 -8.71 30.43 -55.02
CA ILE A 390 -9.82 30.75 -55.93
C ILE A 390 -9.44 30.64 -57.43
N ASN A 391 -8.15 30.66 -57.75
CA ASN A 391 -7.59 30.54 -59.09
C ASN A 391 -7.11 29.12 -59.41
N GLY A 392 -7.33 28.15 -58.51
CA GLY A 392 -6.90 26.77 -58.65
C GLY A 392 -5.40 26.53 -58.44
N GLN A 393 -4.68 27.46 -57.81
CA GLN A 393 -3.26 27.33 -57.47
C GLN A 393 -3.09 26.81 -56.02
N PRO A 394 -2.12 25.93 -55.73
CA PRO A 394 -1.89 25.43 -54.38
C PRO A 394 -1.42 26.55 -53.45
N ILE A 395 -2.06 26.64 -52.29
CA ILE A 395 -1.62 27.48 -51.17
C ILE A 395 -0.53 26.70 -50.43
N ASN A 396 0.71 27.15 -50.53
CA ASN A 396 1.85 26.45 -49.96
C ASN A 396 2.00 26.74 -48.46
N GLY A 397 2.41 25.71 -47.71
CA GLY A 397 2.75 25.79 -46.29
C GLY A 397 1.78 25.04 -45.38
N SER A 398 2.27 24.59 -44.23
CA SER A 398 1.48 23.77 -43.29
C SER A 398 0.25 24.49 -42.73
N LEU A 399 0.30 25.82 -42.61
CA LEU A 399 -0.81 26.66 -42.12
C LEU A 399 -1.80 27.07 -43.23
N ALA A 400 -1.66 26.54 -44.45
CA ALA A 400 -2.54 26.88 -45.58
C ALA A 400 -4.04 26.63 -45.27
N TRP A 401 -4.33 25.66 -44.40
CA TRP A 401 -5.68 25.29 -43.98
C TRP A 401 -6.35 26.32 -43.06
N ASP A 402 -5.57 27.14 -42.34
CA ASP A 402 -6.11 28.13 -41.39
C ASP A 402 -6.82 29.30 -42.11
N ALA A 403 -6.41 29.58 -43.35
CA ALA A 403 -6.84 30.75 -44.12
C ALA A 403 -8.03 30.44 -45.06
N LEU A 404 -8.56 29.22 -45.03
CA LEU A 404 -9.66 28.83 -45.91
C LEU A 404 -11.02 29.35 -45.39
N PRO A 405 -11.89 29.85 -46.29
CA PRO A 405 -13.21 30.38 -45.91
C PRO A 405 -14.19 29.28 -45.47
N GLU A 406 -13.99 28.03 -45.89
CA GLU A 406 -14.77 26.88 -45.46
C GLU A 406 -13.84 25.77 -44.95
N THR A 407 -14.07 25.31 -43.72
CA THR A 407 -13.28 24.24 -43.10
C THR A 407 -13.77 22.88 -43.57
N LYS A 408 -12.94 22.15 -44.31
CA LYS A 408 -13.25 20.77 -44.70
C LYS A 408 -13.06 19.84 -43.50
N LEU A 409 -14.16 19.26 -43.04
CA LEU A 409 -14.17 18.26 -41.96
C LEU A 409 -13.56 16.93 -42.43
N ILE A 410 -12.85 16.25 -41.54
CA ILE A 410 -12.19 14.98 -41.83
C ILE A 410 -13.20 13.83 -41.73
N GLN A 411 -13.36 13.07 -42.82
CA GLN A 411 -14.32 11.98 -42.95
C GLN A 411 -13.65 10.60 -42.89
N ASP A 412 -14.47 9.55 -42.70
CA ASP A 412 -14.01 8.16 -42.82
C ASP A 412 -13.38 7.90 -44.20
N GLY A 413 -12.15 7.39 -44.21
CA GLY A 413 -11.39 7.12 -45.43
C GLY A 413 -10.52 8.28 -45.94
N ASP A 414 -10.58 9.48 -45.35
CA ASP A 414 -9.67 10.57 -45.69
C ASP A 414 -8.20 10.21 -45.34
N VAL A 415 -7.27 10.73 -46.14
CA VAL A 415 -5.82 10.49 -45.97
C VAL A 415 -5.17 11.73 -45.34
N LEU A 416 -4.49 11.51 -44.22
CA LEU A 416 -3.86 12.54 -43.42
C LEU A 416 -2.34 12.46 -43.50
N LYS A 417 -1.71 13.64 -43.39
CA LYS A 417 -0.35 13.78 -42.86
C LYS A 417 -0.46 14.42 -41.49
N LEU A 418 0.19 13.84 -40.48
CA LEU A 418 0.22 14.38 -39.13
C LEU A 418 1.51 15.17 -38.94
N TYR A 419 1.41 16.49 -38.90
CA TYR A 419 2.56 17.39 -38.77
C TYR A 419 2.78 17.82 -37.33
N HIS A 420 3.96 17.51 -36.79
CA HIS A 420 4.39 17.88 -35.46
C HIS A 420 4.95 19.31 -35.47
N GLN A 421 4.20 20.25 -34.90
CA GLN A 421 4.52 21.67 -34.98
C GLN A 421 5.87 22.04 -34.33
N PRO A 422 6.23 21.55 -33.13
CA PRO A 422 7.48 21.95 -32.47
C PRO A 422 8.75 21.56 -33.21
N THR A 423 8.72 20.48 -34.00
CA THR A 423 9.93 19.95 -34.67
C THR A 423 9.86 20.00 -36.19
N HIS A 424 8.76 20.50 -36.75
CA HIS A 424 8.53 20.62 -38.20
C HIS A 424 8.68 19.28 -38.96
N ARG A 425 8.27 18.17 -38.34
CA ARG A 425 8.34 16.81 -38.91
C ARG A 425 6.97 16.18 -39.02
N ARG A 426 6.83 15.12 -39.81
CA ARG A 426 5.59 14.36 -39.96
C ARG A 426 5.71 12.98 -39.37
N LEU A 427 4.59 12.46 -38.87
CA LEU A 427 4.47 11.05 -38.53
C LEU A 427 4.79 10.22 -39.78
N HIS A 428 5.70 9.27 -39.62
CA HIS A 428 6.29 8.51 -40.71
C HIS A 428 6.36 7.03 -40.33
N SER A 429 6.19 6.13 -41.29
CA SER A 429 6.50 4.71 -41.08
C SER A 429 7.13 4.09 -42.32
N HIS A 430 8.07 3.19 -42.09
CA HIS A 430 8.87 2.56 -43.13
C HIS A 430 9.11 1.08 -42.81
N ASP A 431 9.72 0.33 -43.72
CA ASP A 431 10.02 -1.09 -43.51
C ASP A 431 11.32 -1.28 -42.72
N VAL A 432 11.36 -0.73 -41.51
CA VAL A 432 12.45 -0.87 -40.53
C VAL A 432 11.87 -1.46 -39.26
N ARG A 433 12.63 -2.32 -38.57
CA ARG A 433 12.18 -2.92 -37.31
C ARG A 433 12.21 -1.90 -36.17
N PRO A 434 11.21 -1.89 -35.27
CA PRO A 434 11.26 -1.10 -34.05
C PRO A 434 12.48 -1.48 -33.19
N PRO A 435 13.03 -0.54 -32.41
CA PRO A 435 14.26 -0.76 -31.65
C PRO A 435 14.11 -1.71 -30.44
N VAL A 436 12.89 -1.93 -29.93
CA VAL A 436 12.62 -2.82 -28.79
C VAL A 436 11.81 -4.03 -29.23
N THR A 437 10.66 -3.80 -29.86
CA THR A 437 9.80 -4.90 -30.33
C THR A 437 10.20 -5.31 -31.75
N GLU A 438 11.24 -6.13 -31.88
CA GLU A 438 11.76 -6.64 -33.17
C GLU A 438 10.85 -7.71 -33.84
N ALA A 439 9.54 -7.64 -33.62
CA ALA A 439 8.58 -8.60 -34.17
C ALA A 439 8.36 -8.40 -35.67
N ASP A 440 8.24 -9.49 -36.44
CA ASP A 440 8.20 -9.42 -37.90
C ASP A 440 7.00 -8.68 -38.51
N TRP A 441 5.93 -8.57 -37.73
CA TRP A 441 4.68 -7.91 -38.10
C TRP A 441 4.62 -6.45 -37.62
N GLN A 442 5.64 -5.94 -36.93
CA GLN A 442 5.73 -4.55 -36.50
C GLN A 442 6.87 -3.81 -37.22
N ASN A 443 6.57 -2.58 -37.59
CA ASN A 443 7.48 -1.64 -38.22
C ASN A 443 7.66 -0.41 -37.34
N GLU A 444 8.84 0.18 -37.38
CA GLU A 444 9.19 1.42 -36.69
C GLU A 444 8.27 2.56 -37.18
N VAL A 445 7.88 3.42 -36.24
CA VAL A 445 7.20 4.69 -36.50
C VAL A 445 8.09 5.80 -35.99
N SER A 446 8.30 6.82 -36.81
CA SER A 446 9.26 7.89 -36.56
C SER A 446 8.66 9.26 -36.95
N ALA A 447 9.37 10.33 -36.60
CA ALA A 447 9.12 11.67 -37.12
C ALA A 447 10.18 12.04 -38.16
N TYR A 448 9.75 12.29 -39.40
CA TYR A 448 10.63 12.58 -40.53
C TYR A 448 10.27 13.88 -41.25
N GLY A 449 11.25 14.46 -41.94
CA GLY A 449 11.12 15.75 -42.64
C GLY A 449 11.76 16.92 -41.90
N TYR A 450 11.52 18.11 -42.43
CA TYR A 450 12.04 19.38 -41.96
C TYR A 450 11.10 20.53 -42.39
N GLU A 451 11.31 21.73 -41.85
CA GLU A 451 10.51 22.90 -42.21
C GLU A 451 10.57 23.19 -43.71
N GLY A 452 9.40 23.31 -44.35
CA GLY A 452 9.29 23.52 -45.80
C GLY A 452 9.39 22.26 -46.65
N PHE A 453 9.68 21.09 -46.07
CA PHE A 453 9.50 19.80 -46.74
C PHE A 453 7.99 19.50 -46.88
N GLU A 454 7.52 19.11 -48.06
CA GLU A 454 6.09 18.81 -48.28
C GLU A 454 5.66 17.46 -47.69
N GLY A 455 6.60 16.58 -47.37
CA GLY A 455 6.35 15.19 -46.99
C GLY A 455 6.53 14.24 -48.18
N ASP A 456 6.60 12.95 -47.89
CA ASP A 456 6.62 11.88 -48.89
C ASP A 456 5.44 10.90 -48.71
N ALA A 457 5.40 9.85 -49.53
CA ALA A 457 4.29 8.91 -49.51
C ALA A 457 4.20 8.05 -48.23
N ASN A 458 5.30 7.92 -47.47
CA ASN A 458 5.34 7.20 -46.19
C ASN A 458 4.82 8.06 -45.01
N ASP A 459 4.40 9.30 -45.28
CA ASP A 459 3.72 10.16 -44.30
C ASP A 459 2.18 10.01 -44.36
N PHE A 460 1.66 9.19 -45.29
CA PHE A 460 0.23 9.07 -45.55
C PHE A 460 -0.45 8.02 -44.66
N PHE A 461 -1.35 8.50 -43.79
CA PHE A 461 -2.19 7.68 -42.93
C PHE A 461 -3.67 7.88 -43.23
N ARG A 462 -4.36 6.84 -43.66
CA ARG A 462 -5.80 6.86 -43.86
C ARG A 462 -6.54 6.68 -42.54
N VAL A 463 -7.50 7.54 -42.29
CA VAL A 463 -8.42 7.42 -41.16
C VAL A 463 -9.41 6.31 -41.45
N GLU A 464 -9.56 5.39 -40.51
CA GLU A 464 -10.59 4.36 -40.56
C GLU A 464 -11.43 4.42 -39.27
N ILE A 465 -12.68 4.87 -39.39
CA ILE A 465 -13.57 5.04 -38.24
C ILE A 465 -14.16 3.70 -37.80
N ILE A 466 -14.00 3.36 -36.52
CA ILE A 466 -14.58 2.16 -35.92
C ILE A 466 -16.01 2.48 -35.47
N LYS A 467 -16.95 2.37 -36.40
CA LYS A 467 -18.37 2.77 -36.22
C LYS A 467 -19.06 2.15 -34.99
N LYS A 468 -18.66 0.94 -34.58
CA LYS A 468 -19.21 0.25 -33.40
C LYS A 468 -18.77 0.88 -32.07
N MET A 469 -17.62 1.55 -32.06
CA MET A 469 -17.02 2.17 -30.85
C MET A 469 -17.16 3.69 -30.83
N SER A 470 -17.61 4.30 -31.93
CA SER A 470 -17.87 5.74 -32.00
C SER A 470 -19.26 6.12 -31.49
N ASP A 471 -19.33 7.18 -30.70
CA ASP A 471 -20.55 7.64 -30.03
C ASP A 471 -21.34 8.64 -30.90
N GLY A 472 -22.54 8.24 -31.33
CA GLY A 472 -23.45 9.06 -32.12
C GLY A 472 -23.31 8.90 -33.64
N GLU A 473 -24.33 9.31 -34.39
CA GLU A 473 -24.39 9.06 -35.84
C GLU A 473 -23.33 9.86 -36.63
N LEU A 474 -23.04 11.10 -36.22
CA LEU A 474 -22.03 11.92 -36.88
C LEU A 474 -20.59 11.42 -36.60
N ALA A 475 -20.32 10.87 -35.43
CA ALA A 475 -19.00 10.30 -35.09
C ALA A 475 -18.69 9.00 -35.85
N LYS A 476 -19.69 8.40 -36.50
CA LYS A 476 -19.54 7.23 -37.37
C LYS A 476 -19.21 7.60 -38.81
N THR A 477 -19.34 8.87 -39.19
CA THR A 477 -19.12 9.37 -40.55
C THR A 477 -17.95 10.34 -40.66
N ARG A 478 -17.67 11.13 -39.60
CA ARG A 478 -16.57 12.09 -39.53
C ARG A 478 -15.87 12.08 -38.19
N LEU A 479 -14.62 12.55 -38.15
CA LEU A 479 -13.87 12.70 -36.91
C LEU A 479 -14.52 13.76 -36.00
N ARG A 480 -14.88 13.32 -34.81
CA ARG A 480 -15.38 14.12 -33.69
C ARG A 480 -14.57 13.87 -32.43
N THR A 481 -14.13 14.93 -31.78
CA THR A 481 -13.35 14.93 -30.53
C THR A 481 -14.04 14.09 -29.46
N ILE A 482 -13.29 13.25 -28.74
CA ILE A 482 -13.70 12.27 -27.70
C ILE A 482 -14.60 11.13 -28.23
N GLN A 483 -15.60 11.47 -29.04
CA GLN A 483 -16.69 10.61 -29.53
C GLN A 483 -16.24 9.60 -30.58
N THR A 484 -15.26 9.95 -31.42
CA THR A 484 -14.84 9.08 -32.53
C THR A 484 -13.67 8.21 -32.14
N LYS A 485 -13.81 6.90 -32.32
CA LYS A 485 -12.71 5.93 -32.20
C LYS A 485 -12.29 5.50 -33.60
N PHE A 486 -11.01 5.63 -33.93
CA PHE A 486 -10.50 5.39 -35.27
C PHE A 486 -9.13 4.70 -35.26
N ARG A 487 -8.75 4.15 -36.41
CA ARG A 487 -7.40 3.66 -36.70
C ARG A 487 -6.72 4.57 -37.70
N LEU A 488 -5.40 4.63 -37.64
CA LEU A 488 -4.58 5.27 -38.66
C LEU A 488 -3.88 4.16 -39.45
N VAL A 489 -4.30 3.97 -40.70
CA VAL A 489 -3.76 2.95 -41.60
C VAL A 489 -2.68 3.58 -42.48
N HIS A 490 -1.44 3.15 -42.31
CA HIS A 490 -0.34 3.60 -43.15
C HIS A 490 -0.55 3.10 -44.59
N ILE A 491 -0.62 4.00 -45.57
CA ILE A 491 -1.02 3.68 -46.94
C ILE A 491 0.01 2.77 -47.64
N MET A 492 1.29 3.06 -47.48
CA MET A 492 2.34 2.40 -48.27
C MET A 492 2.57 0.94 -47.87
N THR A 493 2.41 0.62 -46.58
CA THR A 493 2.65 -0.73 -46.05
C THR A 493 1.39 -1.46 -45.61
N GLY A 494 0.25 -0.77 -45.51
CA GLY A 494 -1.01 -1.32 -45.03
C GLY A 494 -1.05 -1.66 -43.53
N CYS A 495 0.00 -1.33 -42.78
CA CYS A 495 -0.01 -1.52 -41.33
C CYS A 495 -0.84 -0.44 -40.62
N VAL A 496 -1.23 -0.69 -39.38
CA VAL A 496 -1.98 0.24 -38.54
C VAL A 496 -1.11 0.80 -37.44
N LEU A 497 -1.25 2.10 -37.14
CA LEU A 497 -0.60 2.72 -36.00
C LEU A 497 -1.02 2.01 -34.71
N PHE A 498 -0.04 1.55 -33.96
CA PHE A 498 -0.20 0.56 -32.91
C PHE A 498 0.60 0.94 -31.67
N SER A 499 0.07 0.63 -30.49
CA SER A 499 0.87 0.66 -29.27
C SER A 499 0.43 -0.39 -28.24
N HIS A 500 1.30 -0.64 -27.27
CA HIS A 500 1.17 -1.65 -26.26
C HIS A 500 1.92 -1.24 -24.98
N LYS A 501 1.89 -2.08 -23.95
CA LYS A 501 2.41 -1.74 -22.61
C LYS A 501 3.94 -1.82 -22.48
N VAL A 502 4.67 -1.89 -23.59
CA VAL A 502 6.14 -1.92 -23.58
C VAL A 502 6.65 -0.49 -23.53
N LYS A 503 7.55 -0.24 -22.59
CA LYS A 503 8.29 1.02 -22.47
C LYS A 503 9.59 0.91 -23.25
N LEU A 504 9.98 2.02 -23.85
CA LEU A 504 11.32 2.21 -24.38
C LEU A 504 12.33 2.38 -23.22
N PRO A 505 13.63 2.10 -23.42
CA PRO A 505 14.66 2.29 -22.39
C PRO A 505 14.91 3.77 -22.05
N GLU A 506 15.88 4.01 -21.15
CA GLU A 506 16.27 5.34 -20.65
C GLU A 506 16.57 6.36 -21.76
N TRP A 507 17.09 5.94 -22.92
CA TRP A 507 17.35 6.82 -24.07
C TRP A 507 16.09 7.47 -24.68
N ALA A 508 14.90 7.00 -24.30
CA ALA A 508 13.59 7.57 -24.64
C ALA A 508 12.77 7.91 -23.38
N SER A 509 13.43 8.19 -22.25
CA SER A 509 12.79 8.63 -21.00
C SER A 509 11.69 7.68 -20.50
N GLU A 510 11.85 6.37 -20.74
CA GLU A 510 10.89 5.33 -20.32
C GLU A 510 9.45 5.50 -20.83
N GLN A 511 9.28 6.21 -21.95
CA GLN A 511 7.99 6.41 -22.60
C GLN A 511 7.52 5.13 -23.32
N GLN A 512 6.23 5.02 -23.64
CA GLN A 512 5.71 3.82 -24.30
C GLN A 512 6.04 3.78 -25.79
N GLU A 513 6.30 2.59 -26.32
CA GLU A 513 6.64 2.36 -27.73
C GLU A 513 5.41 2.51 -28.63
N VAL A 514 5.60 3.18 -29.78
CA VAL A 514 4.61 3.30 -30.86
C VAL A 514 5.20 2.64 -32.11
N THR A 515 4.43 1.76 -32.74
CA THR A 515 4.85 1.03 -33.95
C THR A 515 3.73 1.02 -34.99
N CYS A 516 4.00 0.45 -36.16
CA CYS A 516 3.00 0.21 -37.19
C CYS A 516 2.87 -1.29 -37.43
N ALA A 517 1.73 -1.86 -37.05
CA ALA A 517 1.51 -3.30 -37.00
C ALA A 517 0.70 -3.83 -38.19
N LYS A 518 1.17 -4.89 -38.85
CA LYS A 518 0.42 -5.68 -39.83
C LYS A 518 -0.36 -6.76 -39.08
N GLY A 519 -1.68 -6.63 -39.01
CA GLY A 519 -2.52 -7.57 -38.24
C GLY A 519 -2.47 -7.34 -36.73
N GLY A 520 -2.20 -6.12 -36.28
CA GLY A 520 -2.28 -5.74 -34.86
C GLY A 520 -3.69 -5.94 -34.31
N THR A 521 -3.78 -6.25 -33.01
CA THR A 521 -5.08 -6.41 -32.33
C THR A 521 -5.88 -5.11 -32.39
N LEU A 522 -7.21 -5.23 -32.54
CA LEU A 522 -8.10 -4.07 -32.64
C LEU A 522 -7.94 -3.10 -31.45
N PRO A 523 -7.93 -3.55 -30.17
CA PRO A 523 -7.79 -2.64 -29.03
C PRO A 523 -6.50 -1.79 -29.04
N ASN A 524 -5.38 -2.38 -29.47
CA ASN A 524 -4.07 -1.73 -29.50
C ASN A 524 -3.83 -0.85 -30.75
N SER A 525 -4.83 -0.78 -31.63
CA SER A 525 -4.76 0.01 -32.87
C SER A 525 -5.73 1.19 -32.85
N ILE A 526 -6.47 1.38 -31.74
CA ILE A 526 -7.53 2.39 -31.64
C ILE A 526 -7.00 3.65 -30.97
N TRP A 527 -7.31 4.77 -31.62
CA TRP A 527 -6.99 6.11 -31.19
C TRP A 527 -8.24 6.98 -31.18
N TYR A 528 -8.16 8.10 -30.47
CA TYR A 528 -9.18 9.14 -30.52
C TYR A 528 -8.56 10.52 -30.31
N VAL A 529 -9.20 11.55 -30.85
CA VAL A 529 -8.79 12.94 -30.63
C VAL A 529 -9.32 13.37 -29.26
N GLU A 530 -8.45 13.83 -28.36
CA GLU A 530 -8.86 14.33 -27.05
C GLU A 530 -8.98 15.86 -27.02
N GLN A 531 -7.98 16.57 -27.53
CA GLN A 531 -8.01 18.02 -27.67
C GLN A 531 -8.08 18.39 -29.16
N ASN A 532 -8.82 19.45 -29.47
CA ASN A 532 -8.96 19.99 -30.81
C ASN A 532 -9.05 21.51 -30.74
N GLU A 533 -8.28 22.19 -31.58
CA GLU A 533 -8.33 23.63 -31.76
C GLU A 533 -8.13 23.97 -33.23
N HIS A 534 -8.94 24.90 -33.75
CA HIS A 534 -8.84 25.37 -35.13
C HIS A 534 -9.21 26.87 -35.19
N PRO A 535 -8.41 27.74 -35.85
CA PRO A 535 -8.65 29.18 -35.86
C PRO A 535 -10.02 29.60 -36.41
N GLN A 536 -10.52 28.90 -37.44
CA GLN A 536 -11.86 29.14 -38.02
C GLN A 536 -13.02 28.54 -37.21
N LEU A 537 -12.77 27.66 -36.23
CA LEU A 537 -13.82 27.21 -35.31
C LEU A 537 -13.98 28.29 -34.24
N GLY A 538 -14.91 29.22 -34.48
CA GLY A 538 -15.19 30.34 -33.58
C GLY A 538 -15.68 29.92 -32.19
N ALA A 539 -15.87 30.89 -31.29
CA ALA A 539 -16.27 30.64 -29.91
C ALA A 539 -17.63 29.92 -29.76
N ASP A 540 -18.52 30.06 -30.76
CA ASP A 540 -19.85 29.47 -30.81
C ASP A 540 -19.87 28.01 -31.33
N ALA A 541 -18.71 27.42 -31.63
CA ALA A 541 -18.61 26.04 -32.07
C ALA A 541 -19.20 25.08 -31.02
N GLU A 542 -19.86 24.00 -31.48
CA GLU A 542 -20.29 22.92 -30.59
C GLU A 542 -19.06 22.39 -29.82
N LYS A 543 -19.17 22.25 -28.50
CA LYS A 543 -18.09 21.71 -27.66
C LYS A 543 -18.50 20.42 -26.97
N VAL A 544 -17.51 19.59 -26.68
CA VAL A 544 -17.67 18.31 -25.99
C VAL A 544 -16.66 18.20 -24.87
N ASN A 545 -17.05 17.46 -23.86
CA ASN A 545 -16.18 17.02 -22.78
C ASN A 545 -16.57 15.59 -22.40
N TYR A 546 -15.74 14.95 -21.60
CA TYR A 546 -16.01 13.63 -21.07
C TYR A 546 -17.27 13.63 -20.21
N ARG A 547 -18.01 12.51 -20.26
CA ARG A 547 -19.17 12.32 -19.40
C ARG A 547 -18.73 12.21 -17.96
N ASN A 548 -19.39 12.95 -17.06
CA ASN A 548 -19.12 12.83 -15.63
C ASN A 548 -19.49 11.41 -15.13
N PRO A 549 -18.52 10.61 -14.64
CA PRO A 549 -18.76 9.26 -14.16
C PRO A 549 -19.57 9.18 -12.85
N GLY A 550 -19.76 10.32 -12.17
CA GLY A 550 -20.42 10.40 -10.87
C GLY A 550 -19.65 9.65 -9.77
N PHE A 551 -20.24 9.56 -8.57
CA PHE A 551 -19.58 8.90 -7.45
C PHE A 551 -19.29 7.42 -7.74
N PHE A 552 -20.28 6.67 -8.24
CA PHE A 552 -20.14 5.22 -8.44
C PHE A 552 -19.13 4.85 -9.53
N GLY A 553 -19.07 5.63 -10.62
CA GLY A 553 -18.06 5.43 -11.65
C GLY A 553 -16.65 5.64 -11.09
N LYS A 554 -16.42 6.77 -10.40
CA LYS A 554 -15.13 7.07 -9.74
C LYS A 554 -14.76 6.02 -8.69
N PHE A 555 -15.73 5.61 -7.87
CA PHE A 555 -15.53 4.62 -6.82
C PHE A 555 -15.10 3.27 -7.38
N TRP A 556 -15.82 2.76 -8.39
CA TRP A 556 -15.51 1.46 -8.99
C TRP A 556 -14.17 1.48 -9.73
N GLU A 557 -13.94 2.53 -10.51
CA GLU A 557 -12.69 2.72 -11.24
C GLU A 557 -11.49 2.78 -10.29
N LEU A 558 -11.54 3.62 -9.25
CA LEU A 558 -10.44 3.72 -8.29
C LEU A 558 -10.18 2.38 -7.60
N ASN A 559 -11.22 1.66 -7.13
CA ASN A 559 -11.01 0.35 -6.51
C ASN A 559 -10.42 -0.69 -7.48
N LYS A 560 -10.76 -0.62 -8.77
CA LYS A 560 -10.16 -1.47 -9.81
C LYS A 560 -8.69 -1.13 -10.01
N VAL A 561 -8.34 0.16 -10.07
CA VAL A 561 -6.95 0.61 -10.17
C VAL A 561 -6.15 0.23 -8.92
N MET A 562 -6.73 0.39 -7.73
CA MET A 562 -6.14 -0.07 -6.47
C MET A 562 -5.84 -1.58 -6.50
N TRP A 563 -6.77 -2.38 -7.02
CA TRP A 563 -6.59 -3.84 -7.13
C TRP A 563 -5.46 -4.20 -8.08
N HIS A 564 -5.45 -3.64 -9.28
CA HIS A 564 -4.42 -3.91 -10.27
C HIS A 564 -3.03 -3.45 -9.80
N THR A 565 -2.94 -2.28 -9.17
CA THR A 565 -1.69 -1.77 -8.62
C THR A 565 -1.20 -2.64 -7.48
N ASN A 566 -2.10 -3.03 -6.56
CA ASN A 566 -1.75 -3.89 -5.44
C ASN A 566 -1.22 -5.26 -5.90
N ALA A 567 -1.82 -5.84 -6.94
CA ALA A 567 -1.36 -7.08 -7.57
C ALA A 567 -0.05 -6.92 -8.36
N GLY A 568 0.23 -5.72 -8.88
CA GLY A 568 1.44 -5.41 -9.65
C GLY A 568 2.69 -5.10 -8.82
N LEU A 569 2.59 -4.95 -7.50
CA LEU A 569 3.72 -4.69 -6.59
C LEU A 569 4.55 -5.95 -6.32
N VAL A 570 5.22 -6.45 -7.36
CA VAL A 570 6.01 -7.69 -7.36
C VAL A 570 7.52 -7.46 -7.14
N GLU A 571 7.97 -6.21 -7.17
CA GLU A 571 9.37 -5.85 -6.94
C GLU A 571 9.80 -6.21 -5.52
N SER A 572 11.01 -6.78 -5.40
CA SER A 572 11.59 -7.19 -4.12
C SER A 572 12.17 -5.99 -3.39
N HIS A 573 11.97 -5.93 -2.07
CA HIS A 573 12.57 -4.92 -1.21
C HIS A 573 13.56 -5.58 -0.25
N ALA A 574 14.68 -4.94 0.06
CA ALA A 574 15.75 -5.54 0.89
C ALA A 574 15.27 -6.02 2.29
N TRP A 575 14.19 -5.42 2.78
CA TRP A 575 13.55 -5.71 4.07
C TRP A 575 12.20 -6.44 3.95
N ASP A 576 11.89 -6.98 2.76
CA ASP A 576 10.71 -7.82 2.60
C ASP A 576 10.83 -9.12 3.44
N SER A 577 9.68 -9.72 3.75
CA SER A 577 9.63 -10.96 4.50
C SER A 577 8.41 -11.79 4.09
N ARG A 578 8.54 -13.12 4.22
CA ARG A 578 7.49 -14.07 3.82
C ARG A 578 6.75 -14.66 5.03
N PRO A 579 5.49 -15.11 4.84
CA PRO A 579 4.64 -15.57 5.94
C PRO A 579 5.25 -16.62 6.86
N ASP A 580 5.97 -17.60 6.31
CA ASP A 580 6.65 -18.67 7.06
C ASP A 580 7.64 -18.16 8.11
N SER A 581 8.19 -16.97 7.89
CA SER A 581 9.18 -16.35 8.77
C SER A 581 8.55 -15.61 9.97
N TRP A 582 7.27 -15.25 9.88
CA TRP A 582 6.65 -14.36 10.86
C TRP A 582 6.40 -15.00 12.22
N PRO A 583 5.80 -16.20 12.36
CA PRO A 583 5.51 -16.78 13.68
C PRO A 583 6.76 -17.13 14.50
N ILE A 584 7.90 -17.34 13.85
CA ILE A 584 9.18 -17.61 14.50
C ILE A 584 10.03 -16.35 14.72
N LEU A 585 9.58 -15.19 14.23
CA LEU A 585 10.28 -13.91 14.32
C LEU A 585 11.69 -14.00 13.70
N LYS A 586 11.80 -14.51 12.48
CA LYS A 586 13.10 -14.82 11.84
C LYS A 586 13.95 -13.58 11.54
N ARG A 587 13.31 -12.49 11.11
CA ARG A 587 13.91 -11.20 10.73
C ARG A 587 12.86 -10.11 10.90
N GLY A 588 13.27 -8.92 11.31
CA GLY A 588 12.41 -7.73 11.42
C GLY A 588 12.60 -6.78 10.24
N ILE A 589 12.31 -5.50 10.46
CA ILE A 589 12.37 -4.46 9.43
C ILE A 589 13.10 -3.25 9.99
N ASN A 590 14.11 -2.74 9.28
CA ASN A 590 14.76 -1.49 9.65
C ASN A 590 13.89 -0.29 9.27
N PHE A 591 13.69 0.64 10.23
CA PHE A 591 12.80 1.78 10.04
C PHE A 591 13.54 3.11 9.94
N TRP A 592 14.63 3.27 10.69
CA TRP A 592 15.39 4.53 10.72
C TRP A 592 16.75 4.32 11.39
N GLY A 593 17.75 5.09 10.97
CA GLY A 593 19.05 5.17 11.64
C GLY A 593 19.67 6.54 11.45
N LYS A 594 20.07 7.19 12.55
CA LYS A 594 20.78 8.47 12.58
C LYS A 594 21.35 8.69 13.98
N ASP A 595 22.40 9.50 14.11
CA ASP A 595 22.96 9.94 15.41
C ASP A 595 23.24 8.79 16.39
N ASN A 596 23.82 7.70 15.87
CA ASN A 596 24.17 6.49 16.64
C ASN A 596 22.96 5.84 17.35
N ARG A 597 21.78 5.98 16.73
CA ARG A 597 20.51 5.40 17.17
C ARG A 597 19.81 4.75 15.98
N GLN A 598 18.97 3.77 16.28
CA GLN A 598 18.23 3.01 15.27
C GLN A 598 16.81 2.71 15.74
N ILE A 599 15.86 2.71 14.82
CA ILE A 599 14.53 2.13 15.01
C ILE A 599 14.42 0.88 14.15
N TYR A 600 14.07 -0.23 14.79
CA TYR A 600 13.94 -1.52 14.12
C TYR A 600 12.68 -2.21 14.62
N LEU A 601 11.79 -2.57 13.69
CA LEU A 601 10.56 -3.26 14.00
C LEU A 601 10.85 -4.74 14.25
N ILE A 602 10.77 -5.11 15.52
CA ILE A 602 10.81 -6.49 15.98
C ILE A 602 9.86 -6.67 17.17
N GLY A 603 9.23 -7.83 17.26
CA GLY A 603 8.32 -8.14 18.36
C GLY A 603 9.01 -8.67 19.61
N ASN A 604 8.27 -8.78 20.70
CA ASN A 604 8.75 -9.38 21.95
C ASN A 604 8.76 -10.93 21.80
N PRO A 605 9.93 -11.59 21.77
CA PRO A 605 10.01 -13.03 21.50
C PRO A 605 9.23 -13.89 22.51
N VAL A 606 9.14 -13.45 23.76
CA VAL A 606 8.40 -14.16 24.81
C VAL A 606 6.91 -14.18 24.53
N ILE A 607 6.33 -13.05 24.09
CA ILE A 607 4.91 -12.95 23.72
C ILE A 607 4.66 -13.65 22.38
N TRP A 608 5.57 -13.44 21.43
CA TRP A 608 5.44 -13.93 20.06
C TRP A 608 5.48 -15.46 19.97
N TRP A 609 6.47 -16.10 20.59
CA TRP A 609 6.62 -17.55 20.51
C TRP A 609 5.61 -18.29 21.38
N SER A 610 5.27 -17.74 22.54
CA SER A 610 4.22 -18.33 23.40
C SER A 610 2.84 -18.26 22.76
N SER A 611 2.49 -17.17 22.09
CA SER A 611 1.22 -17.05 21.36
C SER A 611 1.20 -17.96 20.12
N THR A 612 2.32 -18.10 19.41
CA THR A 612 2.47 -19.08 18.33
C THR A 612 2.34 -20.52 18.85
N LEU A 613 2.99 -20.84 19.97
CA LEU A 613 2.87 -22.15 20.63
C LEU A 613 1.43 -22.43 21.06
N ALA A 614 0.70 -21.42 21.56
CA ALA A 614 -0.70 -21.56 21.94
C ALA A 614 -1.59 -21.96 20.76
N VAL A 615 -1.36 -21.35 19.57
CA VAL A 615 -2.03 -21.74 18.33
C VAL A 615 -1.71 -23.20 17.98
N VAL A 616 -0.44 -23.61 18.02
CA VAL A 616 -0.02 -25.00 17.74
C VAL A 616 -0.67 -25.99 18.70
N ILE A 617 -0.71 -25.67 20.00
CA ILE A 617 -1.37 -26.49 21.02
C ILE A 617 -2.85 -26.67 20.70
N PHE A 618 -3.55 -25.59 20.31
CA PHE A 618 -4.95 -25.68 19.94
C PHE A 618 -5.17 -26.53 18.68
N VAL A 619 -4.34 -26.38 17.64
CA VAL A 619 -4.43 -27.18 16.41
C VAL A 619 -4.21 -28.68 16.72
N ALA A 620 -3.21 -29.00 17.55
CA ALA A 620 -2.97 -30.38 18.00
C ALA A 620 -4.15 -30.93 18.82
N PHE A 621 -4.69 -30.12 19.74
CA PHE A 621 -5.91 -30.44 20.48
C PHE A 621 -7.08 -30.73 19.54
N LYS A 622 -7.32 -29.86 18.54
CA LYS A 622 -8.42 -29.99 17.59
C LYS A 622 -8.28 -31.25 16.74
N GLY A 623 -7.08 -31.53 16.23
CA GLY A 623 -6.78 -32.76 15.49
C GLY A 623 -7.07 -34.00 16.31
N LEU A 624 -6.60 -34.05 17.57
CA LEU A 624 -6.87 -35.17 18.46
C LEU A 624 -8.36 -35.27 18.83
N ALA A 625 -9.04 -34.16 19.06
CA ALA A 625 -10.47 -34.11 19.36
C ALA A 625 -11.30 -34.70 18.21
N VAL A 626 -10.98 -34.33 16.97
CA VAL A 626 -11.65 -34.88 15.77
C VAL A 626 -11.39 -36.39 15.64
N LEU A 627 -10.15 -36.86 15.84
CA LEU A 627 -9.83 -38.29 15.81
C LEU A 627 -10.59 -39.08 16.89
N ARG A 628 -10.66 -38.54 18.11
CA ARG A 628 -11.40 -39.15 19.22
C ARG A 628 -12.90 -39.18 18.96
N TRP A 629 -13.46 -38.09 18.42
CA TRP A 629 -14.86 -38.03 18.02
C TRP A 629 -15.18 -39.09 16.95
N GLN A 630 -14.35 -39.19 15.90
CA GLN A 630 -14.49 -40.22 14.86
C GLN A 630 -14.36 -41.65 15.44
N ARG A 631 -13.56 -41.83 16.50
CA ARG A 631 -13.40 -43.11 17.21
C ARG A 631 -14.55 -43.43 18.18
N GLY A 632 -15.53 -42.54 18.32
CA GLY A 632 -16.72 -42.74 19.15
C GLY A 632 -16.60 -42.26 20.60
N PHE A 633 -15.55 -41.53 20.96
CA PHE A 633 -15.46 -40.89 22.28
C PHE A 633 -16.45 -39.73 22.38
N ARG A 634 -17.09 -39.59 23.54
CA ARG A 634 -18.12 -38.56 23.81
C ARG A 634 -17.55 -37.34 24.53
N ASP A 635 -16.42 -36.83 24.08
CA ASP A 635 -15.73 -35.70 24.76
C ASP A 635 -16.59 -34.42 24.75
N TYR A 636 -17.35 -34.19 23.68
CA TYR A 636 -18.24 -33.03 23.53
C TYR A 636 -19.49 -33.04 24.43
N ASP A 637 -19.78 -34.14 25.13
CA ASP A 637 -20.80 -34.16 26.19
C ASP A 637 -20.34 -33.35 27.41
N ASN A 638 -19.03 -33.12 27.57
CA ASN A 638 -18.47 -32.26 28.61
C ASN A 638 -18.54 -30.78 28.18
N PRO A 639 -19.30 -29.93 28.90
CA PRO A 639 -19.43 -28.51 28.55
C PRO A 639 -18.09 -27.77 28.54
N VAL A 640 -17.13 -28.14 29.41
CA VAL A 640 -15.81 -27.50 29.46
C VAL A 640 -15.02 -27.80 28.18
N PHE A 641 -15.07 -29.04 27.69
CA PHE A 641 -14.40 -29.45 26.47
C PHE A 641 -14.98 -28.73 25.25
N LYS A 642 -16.32 -28.71 25.14
CA LYS A 642 -17.05 -28.01 24.08
C LYS A 642 -16.76 -26.50 24.08
N ARG A 643 -16.70 -25.87 25.26
CA ARG A 643 -16.37 -24.45 25.43
C ARG A 643 -14.91 -24.15 25.08
N PHE A 644 -13.98 -25.01 25.46
CA PHE A 644 -12.57 -24.87 25.09
C PHE A 644 -12.42 -24.87 23.57
N ASP A 645 -13.00 -25.85 22.87
CA ASP A 645 -12.96 -25.95 21.41
C ASP A 645 -13.57 -24.71 20.73
N TYR A 646 -14.77 -24.31 21.16
CA TYR A 646 -15.47 -23.19 20.54
C TYR A 646 -14.83 -21.83 20.84
N GLU A 647 -14.55 -21.50 22.11
CA GLU A 647 -14.05 -20.17 22.50
C GLU A 647 -12.63 -19.90 22.01
N ILE A 648 -11.74 -20.91 22.04
CA ILE A 648 -10.37 -20.73 21.53
C ILE A 648 -10.36 -20.90 20.01
N GLY A 649 -11.21 -21.78 19.47
CA GLY A 649 -11.33 -21.99 18.02
C GLY A 649 -11.77 -20.74 17.27
N THR A 650 -12.64 -19.91 17.85
CA THR A 650 -13.02 -18.63 17.23
C THR A 650 -11.82 -17.68 17.14
N SER A 651 -10.99 -17.58 18.17
CA SER A 651 -9.76 -16.77 18.18
C SER A 651 -8.70 -17.31 17.22
N VAL A 652 -8.47 -18.63 17.21
CA VAL A 652 -7.51 -19.29 16.30
C VAL A 652 -7.97 -19.18 14.85
N LEU A 653 -9.28 -19.23 14.59
CA LEU A 653 -9.83 -18.94 13.26
C LEU A 653 -9.57 -17.49 12.84
N GLY A 654 -9.66 -16.55 13.79
CA GLY A 654 -9.27 -15.15 13.57
C GLY A 654 -7.80 -15.02 13.17
N TRP A 655 -6.90 -15.72 13.87
CA TRP A 655 -5.48 -15.82 13.50
C TRP A 655 -5.30 -16.41 12.09
N ALA A 656 -6.00 -17.51 11.78
CA ALA A 656 -5.89 -18.21 10.51
C ALA A 656 -6.29 -17.31 9.32
N PHE A 657 -7.42 -16.59 9.42
CA PHE A 657 -7.85 -15.66 8.38
C PHE A 657 -6.87 -14.50 8.18
N HIS A 658 -6.18 -14.05 9.23
CA HIS A 658 -5.20 -12.97 9.13
C HIS A 658 -3.77 -13.46 8.83
N TYR A 659 -3.57 -14.76 8.60
CA TYR A 659 -2.25 -15.33 8.34
C TYR A 659 -2.17 -16.08 7.02
N PHE A 660 -3.06 -17.05 6.79
CA PHE A 660 -2.97 -17.93 5.62
C PHE A 660 -3.14 -17.23 4.27
N PRO A 661 -4.02 -16.21 4.10
CA PRO A 661 -4.16 -15.55 2.81
C PRO A 661 -2.87 -14.94 2.28
N PHE A 662 -1.93 -14.55 3.15
CA PHE A 662 -0.64 -14.01 2.73
C PHE A 662 0.25 -15.03 2.00
N TYR A 663 0.04 -16.34 2.17
CA TYR A 663 0.73 -17.36 1.37
C TYR A 663 0.28 -17.36 -0.09
N LEU A 664 -0.95 -16.93 -0.36
CA LEU A 664 -1.54 -16.88 -1.71
C LEU A 664 -1.17 -15.58 -2.45
N MET A 665 -0.53 -14.63 -1.76
CA MET A 665 -0.16 -13.34 -2.31
C MET A 665 1.24 -13.35 -2.91
N GLN A 666 1.32 -13.07 -4.22
CA GLN A 666 2.55 -12.96 -5.00
C GLN A 666 3.01 -11.49 -5.12
N ARG A 667 2.95 -10.74 -4.01
CA ARG A 667 3.39 -9.34 -3.91
C ARG A 667 4.39 -9.16 -2.77
N GLN A 668 5.00 -7.98 -2.68
CA GLN A 668 5.81 -7.60 -1.54
C GLN A 668 5.01 -7.62 -0.22
N LEU A 669 5.64 -8.17 0.82
CA LEU A 669 5.07 -8.36 2.16
C LEU A 669 6.12 -8.07 3.23
N PHE A 670 5.65 -7.73 4.42
CA PHE A 670 6.46 -7.26 5.54
C PHE A 670 5.93 -7.79 6.86
N LEU A 671 6.78 -7.90 7.89
CA LEU A 671 6.42 -8.42 9.21
C LEU A 671 5.21 -7.74 9.85
N HIS A 672 5.00 -6.45 9.58
CA HIS A 672 3.86 -5.69 10.12
C HIS A 672 2.48 -6.24 9.67
N HIS A 673 2.43 -6.99 8.56
CA HIS A 673 1.21 -7.66 8.10
C HIS A 673 0.72 -8.75 9.07
N TYR A 674 1.60 -9.28 9.93
CA TYR A 674 1.26 -10.31 10.90
C TYR A 674 0.57 -9.78 12.16
N PHE A 675 0.59 -8.46 12.44
CA PHE A 675 0.06 -7.93 13.71
C PHE A 675 -1.41 -8.22 13.98
N PRO A 676 -2.34 -8.16 13.00
CA PRO A 676 -3.71 -8.59 13.22
C PRO A 676 -3.79 -10.07 13.65
N ALA A 677 -3.00 -10.94 13.03
CA ALA A 677 -2.92 -12.34 13.42
C ALA A 677 -2.34 -12.51 14.84
N LEU A 678 -1.24 -11.81 15.16
CA LEU A 678 -0.63 -11.80 16.49
C LEU A 678 -1.65 -11.41 17.57
N TYR A 679 -2.49 -10.40 17.32
CA TYR A 679 -3.53 -9.97 18.26
C TYR A 679 -4.50 -11.11 18.60
N PHE A 680 -4.97 -11.85 17.59
CA PHE A 680 -5.81 -13.04 17.82
C PHE A 680 -5.05 -14.18 18.49
N ALA A 681 -3.76 -14.37 18.19
CA ALA A 681 -2.92 -15.36 18.87
C ALA A 681 -2.72 -15.02 20.36
N ILE A 682 -2.60 -13.75 20.72
CA ILE A 682 -2.56 -13.29 22.12
C ILE A 682 -3.88 -13.58 22.83
N ILE A 683 -5.03 -13.34 22.18
CA ILE A 683 -6.34 -13.72 22.74
C ILE A 683 -6.38 -15.23 23.01
N ALA A 684 -5.99 -16.05 22.03
CA ALA A 684 -5.97 -17.51 22.16
C ALA A 684 -5.04 -17.97 23.30
N LEU A 685 -3.84 -17.39 23.43
CA LEU A 685 -2.91 -17.65 24.53
C LEU A 685 -3.54 -17.36 25.90
N CYS A 686 -4.17 -16.19 26.05
CA CYS A 686 -4.84 -15.80 27.28
C CYS A 686 -6.03 -16.72 27.61
N GLN A 687 -6.85 -17.09 26.61
CA GLN A 687 -7.94 -18.03 26.80
C GLN A 687 -7.42 -19.41 27.24
N ILE A 688 -6.41 -19.96 26.58
CA ILE A 688 -5.79 -21.24 26.96
C ILE A 688 -5.27 -21.18 28.40
N PHE A 689 -4.58 -20.10 28.77
CA PHE A 689 -4.12 -19.88 30.14
C PHE A 689 -5.27 -19.85 31.15
N ASP A 690 -6.37 -19.15 30.86
CA ASP A 690 -7.56 -19.12 31.72
C ASP A 690 -8.18 -20.52 31.85
N PHE A 691 -8.32 -21.25 30.75
CA PHE A 691 -8.88 -22.60 30.79
C PHE A 691 -8.06 -23.54 31.68
N ILE A 692 -6.74 -23.57 31.50
CA ILE A 692 -5.82 -24.41 32.28
C ILE A 692 -5.84 -24.05 33.77
N THR A 693 -5.87 -22.76 34.11
CA THR A 693 -5.74 -22.30 35.50
C THR A 693 -7.07 -22.16 36.24
N ALA A 694 -8.19 -22.03 35.53
CA ALA A 694 -9.48 -21.66 36.11
C ALA A 694 -10.63 -22.63 35.82
N ARG A 695 -10.62 -23.36 34.69
CA ARG A 695 -11.82 -24.05 34.19
C ARG A 695 -11.67 -25.57 34.14
N VAL A 696 -10.50 -26.10 33.77
CA VAL A 696 -10.25 -27.55 33.63
C VAL A 696 -10.15 -28.23 35.02
N PRO A 697 -11.01 -29.22 35.33
CA PRO A 697 -10.89 -30.01 36.56
C PRO A 697 -9.82 -31.11 36.42
N GLY A 698 -9.22 -31.54 37.54
CA GLY A 698 -8.32 -32.73 37.59
C GLY A 698 -6.81 -32.45 37.61
N ILE A 699 -6.36 -31.24 37.23
CA ILE A 699 -4.93 -30.83 37.26
C ILE A 699 -4.57 -30.18 38.63
N GLY A 700 -5.54 -29.99 39.53
CA GLY A 700 -5.34 -29.31 40.83
C GLY A 700 -5.13 -27.78 40.76
N LEU A 701 -4.86 -27.23 39.57
CA LEU A 701 -4.65 -25.79 39.36
C LEU A 701 -5.93 -24.96 39.59
N ARG A 702 -7.09 -25.47 39.16
CA ARG A 702 -8.39 -24.82 39.39
C ARG A 702 -8.69 -24.60 40.88
N GLU A 703 -8.29 -25.54 41.72
CA GLU A 703 -8.49 -25.52 43.18
C GLU A 703 -7.51 -24.59 43.89
N ARG A 704 -6.40 -24.22 43.23
CA ARG A 704 -5.33 -23.37 43.74
C ARG A 704 -5.19 -22.10 42.88
N PRO A 705 -6.16 -21.16 42.92
CA PRO A 705 -6.17 -19.97 42.07
C PRO A 705 -4.94 -19.07 42.25
N PHE A 706 -4.24 -19.17 43.39
CA PHE A 706 -2.97 -18.48 43.65
C PHE A 706 -1.86 -18.87 42.66
N ILE A 707 -1.78 -20.13 42.23
CA ILE A 707 -0.77 -20.61 41.28
C ILE A 707 -0.96 -19.93 39.91
N GLY A 708 -2.21 -19.86 39.43
CA GLY A 708 -2.52 -19.14 38.19
C GLY A 708 -2.20 -17.65 38.27
N ARG A 709 -2.41 -17.00 39.42
CA ARG A 709 -2.03 -15.59 39.63
C ARG A 709 -0.51 -15.40 39.61
N ILE A 710 0.25 -16.24 40.31
CA ILE A 710 1.72 -16.20 40.26
C ILE A 710 2.21 -16.42 38.82
N GLY A 711 1.67 -17.41 38.11
CA GLY A 711 2.03 -17.68 36.72
C GLY A 711 1.82 -16.46 35.82
N ALA A 712 0.68 -15.78 35.95
CA ALA A 712 0.40 -14.57 35.20
C ALA A 712 1.37 -13.42 35.55
N ILE A 713 1.72 -13.24 36.82
CA ILE A 713 2.69 -12.22 37.26
C ILE A 713 4.07 -12.51 36.67
N ILE A 714 4.57 -13.75 36.81
CA ILE A 714 5.88 -14.15 36.29
C ILE A 714 5.95 -13.91 34.79
N PHE A 715 4.91 -14.30 34.05
CA PHE A 715 4.86 -14.15 32.61
C PHE A 715 4.83 -12.67 32.19
N LEU A 716 4.04 -11.84 32.89
CA LEU A 716 4.03 -10.40 32.65
C LEU A 716 5.37 -9.76 32.98
N THR A 717 6.00 -10.11 34.11
CA THR A 717 7.33 -9.62 34.49
C THR A 717 8.39 -10.01 33.45
N LEU A 718 8.38 -11.26 32.97
CA LEU A 718 9.29 -11.69 31.91
C LEU A 718 9.08 -10.88 30.63
N SER A 719 7.82 -10.65 30.25
CA SER A 719 7.48 -9.84 29.08
C SER A 719 7.97 -8.39 29.24
N MET A 720 7.84 -7.80 30.43
CA MET A 720 8.34 -6.47 30.76
C MET A 720 9.87 -6.36 30.69
N VAL A 721 10.59 -7.37 31.21
CA VAL A 721 12.05 -7.41 31.15
C VAL A 721 12.51 -7.47 29.71
N VAL A 722 11.94 -8.37 28.91
CA VAL A 722 12.26 -8.49 27.49
C VAL A 722 11.90 -7.22 26.72
N PHE A 723 10.75 -6.62 27.02
CA PHE A 723 10.38 -5.33 26.47
C PHE A 723 11.44 -4.26 26.74
N ALA A 724 11.93 -4.15 27.98
CA ALA A 724 12.95 -3.19 28.36
C ALA A 724 14.26 -3.41 27.58
N LEU A 725 14.68 -4.66 27.39
CA LEU A 725 15.87 -5.03 26.62
C LEU A 725 15.80 -4.58 25.15
N TYR A 726 14.64 -4.71 24.51
CA TYR A 726 14.43 -4.30 23.11
C TYR A 726 13.85 -2.89 22.96
N SER A 727 13.55 -2.20 24.06
CA SER A 727 12.99 -0.84 24.03
C SER A 727 13.87 0.19 23.31
N PRO A 728 15.22 0.09 23.29
CA PRO A 728 16.04 1.01 22.51
C PRO A 728 15.70 1.01 21.02
N LEU A 729 15.38 -0.16 20.44
CA LEU A 729 14.99 -0.31 19.04
C LEU A 729 13.58 0.23 18.74
N ALA A 730 12.68 0.27 19.72
CA ALA A 730 11.32 0.77 19.52
C ALA A 730 11.22 2.30 19.71
N TYR A 731 12.00 2.86 20.63
CA TYR A 731 12.03 4.30 20.92
C TYR A 731 13.13 5.06 20.15
N GLY A 732 14.08 4.36 19.54
CA GLY A 732 15.29 4.96 19.00
C GLY A 732 16.18 5.55 20.11
N ASN A 733 16.22 4.93 21.29
CA ASN A 733 17.03 5.43 22.41
C ASN A 733 18.52 5.09 22.26
N PRO A 734 19.41 5.80 22.97
CA PRO A 734 20.80 5.38 23.14
C PRO A 734 20.88 3.93 23.63
N TRP A 735 21.86 3.19 23.12
CA TRP A 735 22.18 1.84 23.55
C TRP A 735 23.69 1.65 23.54
N THR A 736 24.20 0.56 24.10
CA THR A 736 25.62 0.23 23.99
C THR A 736 25.82 -0.91 23.01
N GLN A 737 26.92 -0.87 22.26
CA GLN A 737 27.28 -1.94 21.32
C GLN A 737 27.31 -3.31 22.01
N SER A 738 27.83 -3.39 23.24
CA SER A 738 27.90 -4.63 24.03
C SER A 738 26.52 -5.16 24.43
N ALA A 739 25.62 -4.30 24.92
CA ALA A 739 24.27 -4.70 25.30
C ALA A 739 23.44 -5.10 24.06
N CYS A 740 23.62 -4.40 22.93
CA CYS A 740 22.99 -4.76 21.67
C CYS A 740 23.39 -6.17 21.21
N LYS A 741 24.69 -6.48 21.23
CA LYS A 741 25.21 -7.80 20.84
C LYS A 741 24.68 -8.93 21.74
N GLN A 742 24.50 -8.67 23.05
CA GLN A 742 24.01 -9.68 24.00
C GLN A 742 22.56 -10.14 23.74
N VAL A 743 21.71 -9.27 23.19
CA VAL A 743 20.29 -9.58 22.95
C VAL A 743 20.00 -10.02 21.51
N LYS A 744 21.01 -10.04 20.63
CA LYS A 744 20.88 -10.53 19.26
C LYS A 744 20.93 -12.06 19.26
N ILE A 745 19.76 -12.70 19.41
CA ILE A 745 19.62 -14.16 19.59
C ILE A 745 19.85 -14.94 18.29
N PHE A 746 19.43 -14.39 17.14
CA PHE A 746 19.59 -15.02 15.83
C PHE A 746 20.56 -14.23 14.96
N GLU A 747 21.30 -14.92 14.10
CA GLU A 747 22.18 -14.27 13.11
C GLU A 747 21.37 -13.43 12.11
N LYS A 748 20.16 -13.88 11.75
CA LYS A 748 19.24 -13.18 10.83
C LYS A 748 18.58 -11.92 11.41
N TRP A 749 18.79 -11.64 12.70
CA TRP A 749 18.35 -10.40 13.33
C TRP A 749 19.33 -9.29 13.03
N ASP A 750 19.14 -8.64 11.91
CA ASP A 750 20.15 -7.85 11.19
C ASP A 750 20.14 -6.35 11.49
N TRP A 751 19.67 -5.93 12.66
CA TRP A 751 20.01 -4.57 13.13
C TRP A 751 21.52 -4.47 13.40
N ASP A 752 22.07 -3.29 13.14
CA ASP A 752 23.51 -3.07 13.22
C ASP A 752 23.91 -2.57 14.61
N CYS A 753 24.48 -3.46 15.41
CA CYS A 753 24.97 -3.09 16.73
C CYS A 753 26.16 -2.12 16.70
N ASN A 754 26.88 -2.01 15.57
CA ASN A 754 28.01 -1.09 15.43
C ASN A 754 27.57 0.37 15.28
N THR A 755 26.30 0.62 14.99
CA THR A 755 25.72 1.97 15.01
C THR A 755 25.70 2.56 16.43
N PHE A 756 25.73 1.74 17.49
CA PHE A 756 25.65 2.22 18.86
C PHE A 756 27.05 2.48 19.46
N LEU A 757 27.15 3.48 20.34
CA LEU A 757 28.41 3.82 21.01
C LEU A 757 28.79 2.77 22.07
N ASN A 758 30.05 2.81 22.52
CA ASN A 758 30.53 1.87 23.55
C ASN A 758 29.99 2.19 24.94
N ASN A 759 29.89 3.48 25.30
CA ASN A 759 29.42 3.94 26.60
C ASN A 759 28.28 4.94 26.47
N TYR A 760 27.40 4.97 27.48
CA TYR A 760 26.29 5.93 27.53
C TYR A 760 26.76 7.39 27.70
N SER A 761 27.94 7.62 28.30
CA SER A 761 28.54 8.95 28.45
C SER A 761 28.79 9.63 27.11
N ASP A 762 29.11 8.85 26.08
CA ASP A 762 29.60 9.35 24.80
C ASP A 762 28.47 10.01 24.00
N TYR A 763 27.21 9.61 24.26
CA TYR A 763 26.02 10.24 23.72
C TYR A 763 25.79 11.67 24.24
N ALA A 764 26.27 11.99 25.45
CA ALA A 764 26.14 13.35 25.99
C ALA A 764 27.09 14.32 25.28
N THR A 765 28.30 13.87 24.91
CA THR A 765 29.30 14.67 24.22
C THR A 765 28.90 15.00 22.78
N GLN A 766 28.22 14.07 22.09
CA GLN A 766 27.67 14.33 20.75
C GLN A 766 26.58 15.42 20.75
N TYR A 767 25.74 15.48 21.79
CA TYR A 767 24.71 16.51 21.89
C TYR A 767 25.30 17.92 22.09
N VAL A 768 26.48 18.01 22.72
CA VAL A 768 27.20 19.29 22.89
C VAL A 768 27.86 19.73 21.58
N ASN A 769 28.45 18.79 20.82
CA ASN A 769 29.10 19.11 19.55
C ASN A 769 28.10 19.43 18.43
N ALA A 770 26.97 18.72 18.35
CA ALA A 770 25.92 19.01 17.37
C ALA A 770 25.34 20.42 17.54
N ASN A 771 25.18 20.92 18.77
CA ASN A 771 24.74 22.31 19.03
C ASN A 771 25.84 23.36 18.78
N ALA A 772 27.12 22.97 18.77
CA ALA A 772 28.23 23.87 18.45
C ALA A 772 28.35 24.11 16.93
N ASP A 773 27.96 23.14 16.11
CA ASP A 773 28.02 23.25 14.64
C ASP A 773 26.81 24.01 14.04
N VAL A 774 25.65 24.08 14.72
CA VAL A 774 24.50 24.91 14.28
C VAL A 774 24.81 26.42 14.35
N HIS A 775 25.80 26.84 15.14
CA HIS A 775 26.18 28.25 15.30
C HIS A 775 27.27 28.75 14.32
N LYS A 776 27.68 27.94 13.34
CA LYS A 776 28.55 28.40 12.24
C LYS A 776 27.74 28.52 10.95
N THR A 777 26.92 29.56 10.87
CA THR A 777 26.45 30.10 9.59
C THR A 777 27.29 31.32 9.23
N ASP A 778 27.75 31.33 7.98
CA ASP A 778 28.72 32.25 7.41
C ASP A 778 28.35 33.73 7.62
N SER A 779 29.34 34.52 8.01
CA SER A 779 29.33 35.97 7.82
C SER A 779 30.55 36.38 7.00
N PRO A 780 30.44 37.41 6.14
CA PRO A 780 31.34 37.60 5.01
C PRO A 780 32.72 38.11 5.44
N LEU A 781 33.76 37.58 4.80
CA LEU A 781 35.14 38.01 4.91
C LEU A 781 35.31 39.51 4.57
N ILE A 782 35.91 40.27 5.49
CA ILE A 782 36.66 41.49 5.17
C ILE A 782 38.10 41.27 5.66
N PRO A 783 39.14 41.45 4.83
CA PRO A 783 40.51 41.22 5.24
C PRO A 783 41.15 42.53 5.72
N THR A 784 41.76 42.53 6.91
CA THR A 784 42.83 43.49 7.22
C THR A 784 43.78 42.96 8.28
N ASN A 785 45.06 42.91 7.92
CA ASN A 785 46.21 42.78 8.81
C ASN A 785 46.25 43.91 9.84
N ALA A 786 46.56 43.61 11.11
CA ALA A 786 47.68 44.22 11.87
C ALA A 786 47.67 43.82 13.37
N ALA A 787 48.85 43.41 13.82
CA ALA A 787 49.54 43.49 15.12
C ALA A 787 48.79 43.69 16.47
N GLU A 788 49.31 42.95 17.46
CA GLU A 788 49.09 43.05 18.91
C GLU A 788 49.33 44.46 19.52
N ILE A 789 48.62 44.77 20.61
CA ILE A 789 49.10 45.25 21.96
C ILE A 789 47.87 45.61 22.84
N PRO A 790 47.94 45.51 24.19
CA PRO A 790 46.77 45.27 25.06
C PRO A 790 46.30 46.47 25.91
N ALA A 791 45.14 46.25 26.55
CA ALA A 791 44.69 46.75 27.86
C ALA A 791 43.68 47.92 27.96
N GLN A 792 42.77 47.74 28.95
CA GLN A 792 42.03 48.70 29.79
C GLN A 792 40.64 49.25 29.38
N ALA A 793 39.65 48.80 30.16
CA ALA A 793 38.81 49.55 31.11
C ALA A 793 37.73 50.56 30.62
N GLY A 794 36.56 50.45 31.29
CA GLY A 794 35.54 51.51 31.47
C GLY A 794 34.32 51.34 30.57
N ALA A 795 33.15 50.88 31.05
CA ALA A 795 32.15 51.56 31.91
C ALA A 795 31.19 52.49 31.14
N GLY A 796 29.88 52.33 31.42
CA GLY A 796 28.79 53.28 31.11
C GLY A 796 27.81 52.77 30.05
N GLU A 797 26.69 52.15 30.44
CA GLU A 797 25.37 52.77 30.72
C GLU A 797 24.59 53.15 29.44
N GLN A 798 23.54 52.37 29.13
CA GLN A 798 22.11 52.65 29.37
C GLN A 798 21.49 53.66 28.36
N LYS A 799 20.69 53.17 27.40
CA LYS A 799 19.19 53.17 27.41
C LYS A 799 18.61 54.33 26.54
N PRO A 800 17.31 54.36 26.17
CA PRO A 800 16.66 53.51 25.14
C PRO A 800 15.67 54.34 24.26
N LEU A 801 14.78 53.63 23.56
CA LEU A 801 13.36 53.97 23.28
C LEU A 801 12.91 54.61 21.94
N VAL A 802 11.76 54.07 21.50
CA VAL A 802 10.68 54.56 20.61
C VAL A 802 10.96 54.48 19.10
N GLU A 803 10.36 53.60 18.28
CA GLU A 803 8.96 53.16 18.05
C GLU A 803 8.18 54.07 17.08
N GLN A 804 7.68 53.44 16.00
CA GLN A 804 6.56 53.86 15.12
C GLN A 804 6.78 55.13 14.27
N GLU A 805 6.26 55.25 13.04
CA GLU A 805 4.99 54.77 12.54
C GLU A 805 4.97 54.77 10.99
N SER A 806 3.99 54.06 10.44
CA SER A 806 3.63 53.85 9.04
C SER A 806 3.25 55.10 8.24
N VAL A 807 3.13 54.97 6.90
CA VAL A 807 1.85 55.16 6.15
C VAL A 807 2.08 55.19 4.61
N SER A 808 1.38 54.27 3.93
CA SER A 808 0.73 54.27 2.59
C SER A 808 1.32 54.95 1.35
N GLY A 809 1.18 54.26 0.21
CA GLY A 809 0.87 54.91 -1.07
C GLY A 809 1.24 54.10 -2.31
N ALA A 810 0.26 53.53 -3.02
CA ALA A 810 0.33 53.21 -4.46
C ALA A 810 -0.33 54.38 -5.23
N PRO A 811 0.00 54.69 -6.51
CA PRO A 811 -0.47 53.87 -7.65
C PRO A 811 0.37 53.86 -8.97
N GLU A 812 0.03 52.88 -9.83
CA GLU A 812 0.02 52.82 -11.32
C GLU A 812 1.25 53.09 -12.22
N GLY A 813 1.54 52.10 -13.11
CA GLY A 813 2.32 52.24 -14.36
C GLY A 813 2.87 50.91 -14.91
N LYS A 814 2.38 50.43 -16.07
CA LYS A 814 2.95 49.33 -16.90
C LYS A 814 3.66 49.94 -18.15
N PRO A 815 4.40 49.18 -18.99
CA PRO A 815 5.71 48.57 -18.75
C PRO A 815 6.73 48.93 -19.87
N GLU A 816 8.00 49.17 -19.55
CA GLU A 816 9.07 49.17 -20.57
C GLU A 816 10.21 48.26 -20.14
N GLY A 817 10.70 47.48 -21.10
CA GLY A 817 11.58 46.35 -20.90
C GLY A 817 12.98 46.76 -20.43
N LEU A 818 13.50 46.00 -19.48
CA LEU A 818 14.91 45.92 -19.18
C LEU A 818 15.30 44.44 -19.07
N VAL A 819 16.05 44.03 -20.09
CA VAL A 819 16.76 42.76 -20.20
C VAL A 819 17.69 42.65 -19.00
N SER A 820 17.51 41.62 -18.18
CA SER A 820 18.48 41.22 -17.15
C SER A 820 19.45 40.18 -17.73
N PRO A 821 20.77 40.32 -17.47
CA PRO A 821 21.78 39.38 -17.97
C PRO A 821 21.64 38.00 -17.29
N PRO A 822 22.14 36.92 -17.93
CA PRO A 822 21.99 35.57 -17.39
C PRO A 822 22.72 35.40 -16.04
N PRO A 823 22.21 34.57 -15.13
CA PRO A 823 22.90 34.27 -13.87
C PRO A 823 24.26 33.61 -14.14
N ALA A 824 25.24 33.97 -13.30
CA ALA A 824 26.60 33.46 -13.34
C ALA A 824 26.67 31.93 -13.31
N ALA A 825 27.67 31.39 -14.03
CA ALA A 825 27.92 29.97 -14.21
C ALA A 825 28.06 29.20 -12.89
N PRO A 826 27.57 27.94 -12.81
CA PRO A 826 27.87 27.04 -11.70
C PRO A 826 29.36 26.69 -11.68
N VAL A 827 29.87 26.50 -10.46
CA VAL A 827 31.21 26.02 -10.12
C VAL A 827 31.57 24.76 -10.94
N ALA A 828 32.83 24.72 -11.39
CA ALA A 828 33.40 23.78 -12.33
C ALA A 828 32.95 22.32 -12.14
N SER A 829 32.37 21.76 -13.20
CA SER A 829 32.06 20.35 -13.37
C SER A 829 33.33 19.50 -13.52
N HIS A 830 33.37 18.35 -12.84
CA HIS A 830 34.39 17.33 -13.09
C HIS A 830 34.27 16.82 -14.53
N SER A 831 35.35 16.89 -15.32
CA SER A 831 35.39 16.41 -16.70
C SER A 831 35.86 14.95 -16.75
N ILE A 832 35.19 14.14 -17.58
CA ILE A 832 35.57 12.74 -17.82
C ILE A 832 36.80 12.72 -18.72
N VAL A 833 37.92 12.18 -18.22
CA VAL A 833 39.23 12.20 -18.92
C VAL A 833 39.31 11.12 -20.02
N SER A 834 38.75 9.93 -19.79
CA SER A 834 38.66 8.84 -20.79
C SER A 834 37.63 7.79 -20.37
N ARG A 835 37.14 6.98 -21.33
CA ARG A 835 36.27 5.83 -21.09
C ARG A 835 36.90 4.61 -21.75
N GLU A 836 37.26 3.61 -20.96
CA GLU A 836 37.80 2.33 -21.44
C GLU A 836 36.83 1.19 -21.16
N GLU A 837 36.61 0.33 -22.15
CA GLU A 837 35.84 -0.91 -22.00
C GLU A 837 36.79 -2.09 -21.85
N LYS A 838 36.67 -2.83 -20.73
CA LYS A 838 37.48 -4.01 -20.45
C LYS A 838 36.59 -5.16 -20.02
N VAL A 839 36.77 -6.31 -20.67
CA VAL A 839 36.08 -7.56 -20.30
C VAL A 839 36.95 -8.30 -19.29
N GLU A 840 36.41 -8.58 -18.11
CA GLU A 840 37.05 -9.39 -17.07
C GLU A 840 36.24 -10.68 -16.85
N TYR A 841 36.91 -11.83 -16.87
CA TYR A 841 36.30 -13.10 -16.55
C TYR A 841 36.44 -13.35 -15.06
N ARG A 842 35.35 -13.72 -14.38
CA ARG A 842 35.36 -14.01 -12.94
C ARG A 842 34.78 -15.39 -12.68
N ASP A 843 35.31 -16.08 -11.68
CA ASP A 843 34.71 -17.30 -11.16
C ASP A 843 33.46 -17.01 -10.30
N GLN A 844 32.82 -18.08 -9.82
CA GLN A 844 31.62 -18.02 -8.97
C GLN A 844 31.84 -17.32 -7.62
N ASP A 845 33.10 -17.20 -7.19
CA ASP A 845 33.50 -16.57 -5.93
C ASP A 845 34.00 -15.12 -6.13
N GLY A 846 33.97 -14.63 -7.38
CA GLY A 846 34.28 -13.24 -7.75
C GLY A 846 35.76 -12.97 -8.07
N ASN A 847 36.61 -14.00 -8.10
CA ASN A 847 38.03 -13.87 -8.42
C ASN A 847 38.24 -13.68 -9.92
N ILE A 848 39.14 -12.78 -10.31
CA ILE A 848 39.46 -12.53 -11.71
C ILE A 848 40.30 -13.69 -12.25
N LEU A 849 39.83 -14.31 -13.32
CA LEU A 849 40.51 -15.38 -14.03
C LEU A 849 41.48 -14.81 -15.06
N ASP A 850 42.67 -15.37 -15.11
CA ASP A 850 43.67 -15.04 -16.12
C ASP A 850 43.30 -15.65 -17.50
N PRO A 851 43.83 -15.10 -18.60
CA PRO A 851 43.47 -15.56 -19.95
C PRO A 851 43.75 -17.04 -20.22
N GLU A 852 44.76 -17.64 -19.58
CA GLU A 852 45.07 -19.06 -19.75
C GLU A 852 44.04 -19.94 -19.02
N ALA A 853 43.61 -19.54 -17.82
CA ALA A 853 42.52 -20.21 -17.11
C ALA A 853 41.19 -20.13 -17.88
N VAL A 854 40.84 -18.97 -18.43
CA VAL A 854 39.62 -18.79 -19.24
C VAL A 854 39.64 -19.71 -20.47
N LYS A 855 40.78 -19.81 -21.14
CA LYS A 855 40.96 -20.70 -22.31
C LYS A 855 40.85 -22.18 -21.95
N SER A 856 41.26 -22.56 -20.73
CA SER A 856 41.14 -23.96 -20.26
C SER A 856 39.70 -24.38 -19.92
N LEU A 857 38.82 -23.39 -19.70
CA LEU A 857 37.41 -23.54 -19.33
C LEU A 857 36.45 -23.40 -20.53
N GLU A 858 36.97 -23.03 -21.70
CA GLU A 858 36.20 -22.88 -22.93
C GLU A 858 35.48 -24.20 -23.30
N GLY A 859 34.13 -24.15 -23.36
CA GLY A 859 33.28 -25.30 -23.63
C GLY A 859 32.96 -26.22 -22.44
N LYS A 860 33.48 -25.94 -21.24
CA LYS A 860 33.23 -26.74 -20.01
C LYS A 860 32.33 -26.04 -18.98
N VAL A 861 32.07 -24.75 -19.15
CA VAL A 861 31.28 -23.92 -18.22
C VAL A 861 30.32 -23.01 -18.99
N SER A 862 29.21 -22.63 -18.35
CA SER A 862 28.27 -21.64 -18.89
C SER A 862 28.70 -20.23 -18.50
N PHE A 863 28.81 -19.32 -19.46
CA PHE A 863 29.14 -17.92 -19.21
C PHE A 863 27.87 -17.09 -18.96
N LYS A 864 27.89 -16.22 -17.96
CA LYS A 864 26.87 -15.20 -17.72
C LYS A 864 27.53 -13.82 -17.74
N THR A 865 27.19 -12.97 -18.72
CA THR A 865 27.78 -11.64 -18.88
C THR A 865 27.06 -10.63 -17.98
N ARG A 866 27.83 -9.83 -17.22
CA ARG A 866 27.32 -8.70 -16.43
C ARG A 866 28.09 -7.45 -16.84
N TYR A 867 27.38 -6.36 -17.10
CA TYR A 867 27.97 -5.05 -17.37
C TYR A 867 28.04 -4.25 -16.07
N GLU A 868 29.22 -3.72 -15.73
CA GLU A 868 29.43 -2.90 -14.54
C GLU A 868 30.25 -1.66 -14.94
N THR A 869 29.74 -0.47 -14.66
CA THR A 869 30.44 0.80 -14.92
C THR A 869 31.15 1.24 -13.65
N ARG A 870 32.48 1.38 -13.70
CA ARG A 870 33.28 1.90 -12.56
C ARG A 870 33.94 3.21 -12.94
N THR A 871 33.79 4.22 -12.07
CA THR A 871 34.44 5.52 -12.21
C THR A 871 35.73 5.51 -11.40
N ARG A 872 36.88 5.76 -12.04
CA ARG A 872 38.17 5.90 -11.36
C ARG A 872 38.61 7.36 -11.37
N MET A 873 39.09 7.84 -10.23
CA MET A 873 39.63 9.19 -10.07
C MET A 873 41.13 9.16 -10.30
N VAL A 874 41.61 9.92 -11.28
CA VAL A 874 43.02 10.05 -11.62
C VAL A 874 43.47 11.50 -11.38
N ASP A 875 44.68 11.67 -10.87
CA ASP A 875 45.29 12.99 -10.70
C ASP A 875 45.72 13.60 -12.05
N ALA A 876 46.21 14.85 -12.02
CA ALA A 876 46.66 15.56 -13.21
C ALA A 876 47.90 14.91 -13.88
N GLN A 877 48.51 13.90 -13.25
CA GLN A 877 49.65 13.14 -13.75
C GLN A 877 49.25 11.73 -14.23
N GLY A 878 47.96 11.38 -14.18
CA GLY A 878 47.41 10.10 -14.65
C GLY A 878 47.53 8.96 -13.63
N ASN A 879 47.86 9.23 -12.37
CA ASN A 879 47.90 8.21 -11.32
C ASN A 879 46.53 8.08 -10.65
N GLU A 880 46.10 6.85 -10.38
CA GLU A 880 44.87 6.59 -9.63
C GLU A 880 44.99 7.10 -8.19
N ILE A 881 44.05 7.96 -7.80
CA ILE A 881 43.90 8.42 -6.43
C ILE A 881 42.94 7.46 -5.74
N ASN A 882 43.45 6.61 -4.85
CA ASN A 882 42.58 5.95 -3.88
C ASN A 882 42.16 6.98 -2.83
N PRO A 883 40.86 7.17 -2.55
CA PRO A 883 40.44 8.05 -1.47
C PRO A 883 41.03 7.53 -0.14
N PRO A 884 41.40 8.42 0.79
CA PRO A 884 41.81 7.99 2.12
C PRO A 884 40.66 7.20 2.77
N GLU A 885 41.01 6.21 3.60
CA GLU A 885 40.06 5.59 4.54
C GLU A 885 39.58 6.67 5.52
N GLU A 886 38.56 7.43 5.11
CA GLU A 886 37.87 8.38 5.96
C GLU A 886 36.80 7.67 6.79
N ASP A 887 36.77 8.07 8.06
CA ASP A 887 35.93 7.57 9.13
C ASP A 887 34.46 7.40 8.75
N ALA A 888 33.87 6.34 9.29
CA ALA A 888 32.48 5.93 9.11
C ALA A 888 31.48 7.05 9.47
N VAL A 889 31.07 7.84 8.47
CA VAL A 889 29.82 8.59 8.49
C VAL A 889 28.81 7.81 7.67
N GLY A 890 27.81 7.26 8.34
CA GLY A 890 26.77 6.42 7.74
C GLY A 890 25.96 7.18 6.68
N VAL A 891 26.19 6.85 5.41
CA VAL A 891 25.36 7.28 4.29
C VAL A 891 24.15 6.34 4.20
N ALA A 892 22.94 6.91 4.16
CA ALA A 892 21.70 6.16 3.95
C ALA A 892 21.75 5.38 2.61
N PRO A 893 21.11 4.21 2.49
CA PRO A 893 21.00 3.53 1.20
C PRO A 893 20.28 4.42 0.18
N PRO A 894 20.69 4.41 -1.10
CA PRO A 894 20.01 5.15 -2.15
C PRO A 894 18.59 4.62 -2.41
N HIS A 895 17.77 5.48 -3.03
CA HIS A 895 16.37 5.29 -3.46
C HIS A 895 16.16 3.95 -4.21
N PRO A 896 14.96 3.32 -4.14
CA PRO A 896 14.64 1.96 -4.65
C PRO A 896 14.93 1.62 -6.13
N ASP A 897 15.59 2.48 -6.91
CA ASP A 897 15.90 2.22 -8.31
C ASP A 897 17.33 1.67 -8.53
N VAL A 898 18.04 1.27 -7.48
CA VAL A 898 19.38 0.66 -7.59
C VAL A 898 19.49 -0.63 -6.76
N GLU A 899 19.67 -1.73 -7.49
CA GLU A 899 19.53 -3.13 -7.08
C GLU A 899 20.50 -3.65 -6.01
N GLY A 900 20.06 -4.74 -5.37
CA GLY A 900 20.90 -5.85 -4.89
C GLY A 900 20.03 -7.05 -4.51
N SER A 901 20.08 -8.14 -5.28
CA SER A 901 19.33 -9.38 -5.00
C SER A 901 20.11 -10.36 -4.10
N ASP A 902 19.39 -10.99 -3.18
CA ASP A 902 19.89 -12.12 -2.36
C ASP A 902 19.87 -13.41 -3.21
N PRO A 903 21.01 -14.14 -3.34
CA PRO A 903 21.08 -15.36 -4.14
C PRO A 903 20.32 -16.60 -3.60
N GLN A 904 19.64 -16.54 -2.45
CA GLN A 904 19.12 -17.75 -1.78
C GLN A 904 17.63 -18.09 -1.98
N THR A 905 16.89 -17.42 -2.87
CA THR A 905 15.54 -17.89 -3.28
C THR A 905 15.66 -18.95 -4.38
N VAL A 906 15.96 -20.18 -3.96
CA VAL A 906 15.95 -21.38 -4.83
C VAL A 906 14.53 -21.63 -5.34
N GLY A 907 14.26 -21.22 -6.58
CA GLY A 907 13.19 -21.79 -7.38
C GLY A 907 13.53 -23.25 -7.70
N LYS A 908 12.64 -24.18 -7.33
CA LYS A 908 12.77 -25.59 -7.73
C LYS A 908 12.78 -25.70 -9.25
N ALA A 909 13.77 -26.40 -9.81
CA ALA A 909 13.80 -26.80 -11.20
C ALA A 909 12.78 -27.94 -11.46
N GLU A 910 11.96 -27.81 -12.50
CA GLU A 910 11.24 -28.92 -13.13
C GLU A 910 12.13 -29.59 -14.20
N PRO A 911 11.93 -30.90 -14.49
CA PRO A 911 12.88 -31.69 -15.27
C PRO A 911 12.72 -31.51 -16.79
N ASP A 912 13.85 -31.69 -17.48
CA ASP A 912 14.03 -31.62 -18.94
C ASP A 912 12.97 -32.40 -19.75
N VAL A 913 12.31 -31.68 -20.66
CA VAL A 913 11.61 -32.28 -21.81
C VAL A 913 12.24 -31.73 -23.08
N GLN A 914 12.74 -32.66 -23.88
CA GLN A 914 13.42 -32.48 -25.16
C GLN A 914 12.68 -31.55 -26.15
N GLU A 915 13.46 -30.72 -26.83
CA GLU A 915 13.07 -29.82 -27.91
C GLU A 915 12.28 -30.51 -29.03
N LYS A 916 11.15 -29.91 -29.40
CA LYS A 916 10.55 -29.99 -30.74
C LYS A 916 10.02 -28.61 -31.16
N PRO A 917 9.98 -28.30 -32.46
CA PRO A 917 9.98 -26.92 -32.96
C PRO A 917 8.69 -26.17 -32.66
N VAL A 918 8.83 -24.87 -32.41
CA VAL A 918 7.76 -23.91 -32.17
C VAL A 918 6.85 -23.81 -33.39
N ALA A 919 5.63 -24.31 -33.28
CA ALA A 919 4.52 -23.99 -34.16
C ALA A 919 3.35 -23.46 -33.32
N GLN A 920 2.87 -22.28 -33.69
CA GLN A 920 1.55 -21.72 -33.37
C GLN A 920 1.07 -21.90 -31.92
N ARG A 921 1.61 -21.08 -31.01
CA ARG A 921 0.96 -20.84 -29.72
C ARG A 921 1.10 -19.36 -29.37
N ASN A 922 0.22 -18.53 -29.93
CA ASN A 922 -0.14 -17.20 -29.42
C ASN A 922 -1.26 -16.49 -30.24
N VAL A 923 -2.23 -17.24 -30.78
CA VAL A 923 -3.43 -16.65 -31.41
C VAL A 923 -4.72 -17.04 -30.66
N GLN A 924 -4.77 -18.25 -30.07
CA GLN A 924 -5.96 -18.75 -29.38
C GLN A 924 -6.34 -18.03 -28.09
N ALA A 925 -5.39 -17.42 -27.37
CA ALA A 925 -5.69 -16.72 -26.12
C ALA A 925 -6.47 -15.41 -26.38
N ASP A 926 -6.20 -14.75 -27.51
CA ASP A 926 -6.90 -13.52 -27.90
C ASP A 926 -8.21 -13.83 -28.67
N GLU A 927 -8.26 -14.89 -29.48
CA GLU A 927 -9.52 -15.40 -30.07
C GLU A 927 -10.56 -15.76 -29.01
N SER A 928 -10.12 -16.26 -27.84
CA SER A 928 -11.02 -16.58 -26.72
C SER A 928 -11.65 -15.33 -26.09
N LYS A 929 -10.95 -14.19 -26.14
CA LYS A 929 -11.48 -12.88 -25.74
C LYS A 929 -12.44 -12.35 -26.79
N GLU A 930 -12.14 -12.50 -28.08
CA GLU A 930 -13.03 -12.12 -29.18
C GLU A 930 -14.36 -12.89 -29.13
N GLN A 931 -14.33 -14.20 -28.89
CA GLN A 931 -15.55 -15.00 -28.69
C GLN A 931 -16.32 -14.66 -27.41
N SER A 932 -15.63 -14.20 -26.36
CA SER A 932 -16.29 -13.77 -25.12
C SER A 932 -16.99 -12.43 -25.27
N ILE A 933 -16.49 -11.54 -26.14
CA ILE A 933 -17.09 -10.24 -26.47
C ILE A 933 -18.26 -10.43 -27.46
N GLU A 934 -18.15 -11.35 -28.42
CA GLU A 934 -19.27 -11.70 -29.32
C GLU A 934 -20.41 -12.43 -28.60
N LYS A 935 -20.14 -13.17 -27.51
CA LYS A 935 -21.18 -13.89 -26.75
C LYS A 935 -21.77 -13.12 -25.57
N SER A 936 -21.15 -12.03 -25.12
CA SER A 936 -21.65 -11.29 -23.94
C SER A 936 -22.76 -10.28 -24.26
N ASP A 937 -23.10 -10.05 -25.53
CA ASP A 937 -24.02 -8.98 -25.94
C ASP A 937 -25.37 -9.45 -26.52
N ASP A 938 -25.64 -10.75 -26.53
CA ASP A 938 -26.97 -11.30 -26.88
C ASP A 938 -27.62 -11.94 -25.66
N GLY A 939 -28.56 -11.25 -25.02
CA GLY A 939 -29.50 -11.93 -24.12
C GLY A 939 -30.26 -11.07 -23.13
N ALA A 940 -31.39 -10.51 -23.57
CA ALA A 940 -32.45 -10.07 -22.68
C ALA A 940 -32.81 -11.15 -21.64
N ALA A 941 -32.92 -10.74 -20.37
CA ALA A 941 -33.30 -11.61 -19.26
C ALA A 941 -34.67 -12.28 -19.47
N LYS A 942 -34.73 -13.60 -19.29
CA LYS A 942 -35.97 -14.35 -19.01
C LYS A 942 -35.74 -15.42 -17.94
N PRO A 943 -36.79 -15.78 -17.16
CA PRO A 943 -36.66 -16.23 -15.78
C PRO A 943 -36.47 -17.74 -15.62
N ALA A 944 -35.98 -18.10 -14.44
CA ALA A 944 -35.74 -19.46 -13.97
C ALA A 944 -37.01 -20.32 -13.82
N SER A 945 -36.94 -21.57 -14.29
CA SER A 945 -37.53 -22.75 -13.63
C SER A 945 -37.11 -24.05 -14.33
N GLU A 946 -36.97 -25.11 -13.52
CA GLU A 946 -36.82 -26.54 -13.87
C GLU A 946 -35.40 -26.98 -14.28
N GLY A 947 -34.77 -28.03 -13.75
CA GLY A 947 -35.23 -29.14 -12.92
C GLY A 947 -34.70 -30.46 -13.52
N ASN A 948 -33.72 -31.06 -12.85
CA ASN A 948 -33.23 -32.46 -12.97
C ASN A 948 -32.28 -32.88 -14.11
N GLU A 949 -31.22 -33.59 -13.66
CA GLU A 949 -30.48 -34.76 -14.22
C GLU A 949 -28.96 -34.52 -14.08
N ALA A 950 -28.28 -35.01 -13.03
CA ALA A 950 -27.89 -36.38 -12.72
C ALA A 950 -26.92 -37.02 -13.74
N THR A 951 -25.69 -37.28 -13.26
CA THR A 951 -24.74 -38.35 -13.64
C THR A 951 -24.20 -38.43 -15.09
N ALA A 952 -22.89 -38.21 -15.26
CA ALA A 952 -21.92 -39.24 -15.73
C ALA A 952 -20.50 -38.66 -15.93
N ALA A 953 -19.52 -39.44 -15.46
CA ALA A 953 -18.06 -39.40 -15.68
C ALA A 953 -17.23 -38.25 -15.08
#